data_AF-A0A254RX37-F1
#
_entry.id   AF-A0A254RX37-F1
#
_cell.length_a   1.000
_cell.length_b   1.000
_cell.length_c   1.000
_cell.angle_alpha   90.00
_cell.angle_beta   90.00
_cell.angle_gamma   90.00
#
_symmetry.space_group_name_H-M   'P 1'
#
loop_
_entity.id
_entity.type
_entity.pdbx_description
1 polymer ?
#
loop_
_entity_poly.entity_id
_entity_poly.type
_entity_poly.pdbx_seq_one_letter_code
_entity_poly.pdbx_strand_id
1 'polypeptide(L)'
;MKFYLMRTKIFTVSTLAALASIANADNAFYYNQVGYDVGQPVSVIVESDKNLEGVNWTLFGGGSDGMLGGSIKGGTFGAGVNPDNWSKNGKYYVIDLGDSLKAGTYYVSVNEGSPSTSDYFVVAENALAANTLKSVMDYFYKDRADKDPIVGWDKSVPLEGSGTKVDVHGGWYDASGDVSKYLSHLSYANYLNPQQIPLTVWALAFAAEKMPAALSANPSTVTAVDEAIYGADFLVRMLSEEGYFYMTVFDSWGQADRSVCAFSGSEGTRSSKYQTAFREGGGMAIAGLARASMLKKNGDYTSEQYLAAAKKGFEHLQSKQSIGGSCAYCDDGKENIIDDYTALLAAMELYSAGASSEKHDYYNEALKRAEHLIDRLSDEGFFWSDDAKTRPFWHASDAGLPLVALCRFAELAHEMDLCPGGGCASRELPVVKDAISKHLNWLISVTNEVGNPFGYARQTAKTQNTIKNTFFIPHDNESNYWWQGEDARLASLSAAAVYATKVLGDTPNKKEINKYATDQLDWILGKNPYGVCMMYKKGKKNPAIYDGSSNYDATLEGGIANGISGLNTDGSGIVWDDVNAINGKSWDNWRWIEQWLPHSTWYLMALATRYDEVTREATGAKDGIVTQIATGFNMSLNGRTLIVNLQNAKSSSIQLTDLKGRKVMNQPAVAGHATLNLQTLKSGVYIVKVGNTVKKIAVK
;
A
#
# COMPACT_ATOMS: atom_id res chain seq x y z
N MET A 1 -77.69 30.33 -16.29
CA MET A 1 -77.84 31.80 -16.39
C MET A 1 -76.45 32.42 -16.32
N LYS A 2 -76.00 33.04 -17.42
CA LYS A 2 -74.93 34.07 -17.63
C LYS A 2 -73.64 34.00 -16.76
N PHE A 3 -72.48 33.61 -17.32
CA PHE A 3 -71.46 34.41 -18.06
C PHE A 3 -70.50 35.29 -17.20
N TYR A 4 -69.20 34.93 -17.27
CA TYR A 4 -67.95 35.72 -17.34
C TYR A 4 -67.59 36.79 -16.26
N LEU A 5 -66.34 36.72 -15.73
CA LEU A 5 -65.23 37.58 -16.18
C LEU A 5 -63.86 37.17 -15.60
N MET A 6 -62.88 37.01 -16.51
CA MET A 6 -61.43 36.99 -16.29
C MET A 6 -60.91 38.33 -15.74
N ARG A 7 -59.86 38.30 -14.92
CA ARG A 7 -58.88 39.39 -14.81
C ARG A 7 -57.45 38.86 -14.72
N THR A 8 -56.75 39.00 -15.83
CA THR A 8 -55.30 38.93 -16.02
C THR A 8 -54.63 40.13 -15.33
N LYS A 9 -53.49 39.93 -14.66
CA LYS A 9 -52.55 41.02 -14.34
C LYS A 9 -51.22 40.71 -15.01
N ILE A 10 -50.88 41.61 -15.93
CA ILE A 10 -49.62 41.73 -16.65
C ILE A 10 -48.63 42.44 -15.72
N PHE A 11 -47.44 41.88 -15.53
CA PHE A 11 -46.24 42.63 -15.14
C PHE A 11 -45.23 42.47 -16.26
N THR A 12 -45.01 43.57 -16.98
CA THR A 12 -43.98 43.77 -17.99
C THR A 12 -42.62 43.86 -17.30
N VAL A 13 -41.77 42.86 -17.50
CA VAL A 13 -40.33 42.96 -17.22
C VAL A 13 -39.67 43.45 -18.50
N SER A 14 -39.17 44.68 -18.46
CA SER A 14 -38.41 45.29 -19.54
C SER A 14 -37.06 44.59 -19.67
N THR A 15 -36.87 43.93 -20.80
CA THR A 15 -35.61 43.38 -21.30
C THR A 15 -34.67 44.52 -21.69
N LEU A 16 -33.55 44.67 -20.99
CA LEU A 16 -32.33 45.24 -21.58
C LEU A 16 -31.27 44.14 -21.57
N ALA A 17 -31.11 43.51 -22.73
CA ALA A 17 -30.00 42.64 -23.03
C ALA A 17 -28.75 43.50 -23.28
N ALA A 18 -27.77 43.41 -22.40
CA ALA A 18 -26.37 43.66 -22.74
C ALA A 18 -25.70 42.29 -22.81
N LEU A 19 -25.65 41.74 -24.02
CA LEU A 19 -24.82 40.60 -24.38
C LEU A 19 -23.35 41.01 -24.26
N ALA A 20 -22.74 40.65 -23.13
CA ALA A 20 -21.32 40.36 -23.08
C ALA A 20 -21.19 38.87 -22.79
N SER A 21 -21.31 38.05 -23.84
CA SER A 21 -20.83 36.68 -23.82
C SER A 21 -19.31 36.72 -23.78
N ILE A 22 -18.74 37.00 -22.61
CA ILE A 22 -17.36 36.65 -22.31
C ILE A 22 -17.42 35.14 -22.16
N ALA A 23 -17.01 34.41 -23.19
CA ALA A 23 -16.67 33.01 -23.06
C ALA A 23 -15.46 32.95 -22.11
N ASN A 24 -15.71 32.95 -20.80
CA ASN A 24 -14.71 32.59 -19.82
C ASN A 24 -14.47 31.10 -20.01
N ALA A 25 -13.21 30.69 -20.21
CA ALA A 25 -12.85 29.30 -19.97
C ALA A 25 -13.25 28.97 -18.53
N ASP A 26 -14.17 28.03 -18.36
CA ASP A 26 -14.61 27.57 -17.04
C ASP A 26 -13.44 26.85 -16.37
N ASN A 27 -13.14 27.21 -15.12
CA ASN A 27 -12.16 26.46 -14.34
C ASN A 27 -12.64 25.01 -14.18
N ALA A 28 -11.73 24.05 -14.25
CA ALA A 28 -12.04 22.65 -13.93
C ALA A 28 -11.78 22.39 -12.44
N PHE A 29 -12.71 21.72 -11.77
CA PHE A 29 -12.62 21.37 -10.36
C PHE A 29 -12.48 19.86 -10.19
N TYR A 30 -11.44 19.44 -9.48
CA TYR A 30 -11.15 18.03 -9.20
C TYR A 30 -11.18 17.78 -7.70
N TYR A 31 -11.92 16.75 -7.31
CA TYR A 31 -12.16 16.38 -5.93
C TYR A 31 -12.63 14.92 -5.89
N ASN A 32 -12.62 14.30 -4.71
CA ASN A 32 -13.14 12.94 -4.53
C ASN A 32 -14.63 12.91 -4.87
N GLN A 33 -15.00 12.17 -5.91
CA GLN A 33 -16.36 12.12 -6.47
C GLN A 33 -17.29 11.17 -5.71
N VAL A 34 -16.76 10.42 -4.75
CA VAL A 34 -17.49 9.45 -3.93
C VAL A 34 -17.83 10.02 -2.56
N GLY A 35 -16.92 10.79 -1.97
CA GLY A 35 -17.13 11.49 -0.71
C GLY A 35 -15.94 11.41 0.23
N TYR A 36 -15.99 12.21 1.30
CA TYR A 36 -14.95 12.30 2.31
C TYR A 36 -15.48 11.82 3.66
N ASP A 37 -14.64 11.12 4.41
CA ASP A 37 -14.95 10.76 5.78
C ASP A 37 -14.79 12.00 6.70
N VAL A 38 -15.68 12.14 7.68
CA VAL A 38 -15.51 13.14 8.75
C VAL A 38 -14.15 12.96 9.43
N GLY A 39 -13.44 14.06 9.67
CA GLY A 39 -12.12 14.03 10.32
C GLY A 39 -10.95 13.66 9.39
N GLN A 40 -11.21 13.41 8.09
CA GLN A 40 -10.16 13.23 7.10
C GLN A 40 -9.89 14.55 6.33
N PRO A 41 -8.65 14.78 5.87
CA PRO A 41 -8.31 15.94 5.05
C PRO A 41 -9.18 16.04 3.79
N VAL A 42 -9.66 17.25 3.49
CA VAL A 42 -10.44 17.56 2.29
C VAL A 42 -9.72 18.62 1.47
N SER A 43 -9.54 18.36 0.18
CA SER A 43 -9.02 19.35 -0.76
C SER A 43 -9.75 19.34 -2.09
N VAL A 44 -9.78 20.50 -2.75
CA VAL A 44 -10.29 20.67 -4.12
C VAL A 44 -9.18 21.26 -4.96
N ILE A 45 -8.92 20.67 -6.13
CA ILE A 45 -7.93 21.15 -7.08
C ILE A 45 -8.65 21.91 -8.18
N VAL A 46 -8.14 23.08 -8.52
CA VAL A 46 -8.70 23.93 -9.58
C VAL A 46 -7.67 24.06 -10.70
N GLU A 47 -8.00 23.63 -11.91
CA GLU A 47 -7.21 23.92 -13.10
C GLU A 47 -7.76 25.17 -13.80
N SER A 48 -6.84 26.07 -14.15
CA SER A 48 -7.18 27.30 -14.88
C SER A 48 -6.04 27.69 -15.82
N ASP A 49 -6.40 28.18 -17.01
CA ASP A 49 -5.48 28.86 -17.93
C ASP A 49 -5.21 30.32 -17.54
N LYS A 50 -6.01 30.86 -16.61
CA LYS A 50 -5.80 32.16 -15.98
C LYS A 50 -4.98 32.03 -14.72
N ASN A 51 -4.24 33.10 -14.38
CA ASN A 51 -3.56 33.14 -13.09
C ASN A 51 -4.58 33.40 -11.97
N LEU A 52 -4.81 32.40 -11.12
CA LEU A 52 -5.68 32.53 -9.95
C LEU A 52 -4.93 32.95 -8.67
N GLU A 53 -3.62 33.12 -8.68
CA GLU A 53 -2.87 33.51 -7.46
C GLU A 53 -3.43 34.83 -6.87
N GLY A 54 -3.80 34.79 -5.58
CA GLY A 54 -4.44 35.91 -4.89
C GLY A 54 -5.95 36.07 -5.14
N VAL A 55 -6.54 35.31 -6.06
CA VAL A 55 -8.00 35.31 -6.32
C VAL A 55 -8.75 34.64 -5.18
N ASN A 56 -9.91 35.20 -4.81
CA ASN A 56 -10.76 34.70 -3.74
C ASN A 56 -11.56 33.44 -4.16
N TRP A 57 -11.64 32.49 -3.24
CA TRP A 57 -12.55 31.35 -3.31
C TRP A 57 -13.40 31.27 -2.03
N THR A 58 -14.59 30.69 -2.15
CA THR A 58 -15.53 30.49 -1.04
C THR A 58 -16.07 29.06 -1.07
N LEU A 59 -16.01 28.38 0.08
CA LEU A 59 -16.71 27.13 0.35
C LEU A 59 -18.12 27.46 0.89
N PHE A 60 -19.13 26.88 0.28
CA PHE A 60 -20.51 26.97 0.73
C PHE A 60 -21.00 25.61 1.22
N GLY A 61 -21.89 25.62 2.21
CA GLY A 61 -22.69 24.45 2.56
C GLY A 61 -23.89 24.38 1.62
N GLY A 62 -24.21 23.21 1.10
CA GLY A 62 -25.47 22.94 0.40
C GLY A 62 -26.52 22.42 1.37
N GLY A 63 -27.76 22.90 1.27
CA GLY A 63 -28.89 22.20 1.89
C GLY A 63 -29.12 20.84 1.20
N SER A 64 -29.83 19.92 1.86
CA SER A 64 -30.18 18.59 1.32
C SER A 64 -30.92 18.61 -0.02
N ASP A 65 -31.43 19.78 -0.42
CA ASP A 65 -32.36 19.96 -1.54
C ASP A 65 -31.74 20.80 -2.69
N GLY A 66 -30.41 20.99 -2.70
CA GLY A 66 -29.72 21.79 -3.73
C GLY A 66 -29.90 23.32 -3.57
N MET A 67 -30.47 23.78 -2.46
CA MET A 67 -30.54 25.19 -2.10
C MET A 67 -29.16 25.71 -1.67
N LEU A 68 -28.79 26.90 -2.15
CA LEU A 68 -27.57 27.62 -1.75
C LEU A 68 -27.60 27.84 -0.23
N GLY A 69 -26.76 27.13 0.51
CA GLY A 69 -26.54 27.43 1.92
C GLY A 69 -25.48 28.51 2.11
N GLY A 70 -25.23 28.86 3.38
CA GLY A 70 -24.32 29.94 3.73
C GLY A 70 -22.85 29.65 3.42
N SER A 71 -22.05 30.71 3.34
CA SER A 71 -20.58 30.63 3.28
C SER A 71 -20.05 29.99 4.57
N ILE A 72 -19.21 28.96 4.42
CA ILE A 72 -18.61 28.18 5.51
C ILE A 72 -17.16 28.60 5.75
N LYS A 73 -16.39 28.74 4.65
CA LYS A 73 -14.96 29.06 4.68
C LYS A 73 -14.61 29.82 3.40
N GLY A 74 -13.57 30.64 3.43
CA GLY A 74 -13.04 31.28 2.23
C GLY A 74 -11.55 31.52 2.39
N GLY A 75 -10.90 31.86 1.29
CA GLY A 75 -9.49 32.19 1.24
C GLY A 75 -9.09 32.69 -0.13
N THR A 76 -7.79 32.85 -0.34
CA THR A 76 -7.20 33.15 -1.64
C THR A 76 -6.39 31.96 -2.13
N PHE A 77 -6.22 31.83 -3.45
CA PHE A 77 -5.32 30.82 -4.00
C PHE A 77 -3.85 31.23 -3.79
N GLY A 78 -3.02 30.24 -3.46
CA GLY A 78 -1.57 30.39 -3.55
C GLY A 78 -1.07 30.33 -5.00
N ALA A 79 0.25 30.21 -5.17
CA ALA A 79 0.86 30.06 -6.48
C ALA A 79 0.40 28.76 -7.16
N GLY A 80 -0.03 28.86 -8.42
CA GLY A 80 -0.40 27.71 -9.23
C GLY A 80 0.82 26.96 -9.74
N VAL A 81 0.71 25.64 -9.86
CA VAL A 81 1.78 24.75 -10.33
C VAL A 81 1.32 23.92 -11.51
N ASN A 82 2.23 23.57 -12.40
CA ASN A 82 1.99 22.62 -13.48
C ASN A 82 3.04 21.50 -13.35
N PRO A 83 2.81 20.48 -12.50
CA PRO A 83 3.76 19.39 -12.32
C PRO A 83 4.02 18.75 -13.67
N ASP A 84 5.29 18.65 -14.05
CA ASP A 84 5.74 17.87 -15.20
C ASP A 84 4.93 18.11 -16.51
N ASN A 85 4.49 19.35 -16.70
CA ASN A 85 3.65 19.79 -17.82
C ASN A 85 2.34 18.99 -17.99
N TRP A 86 1.69 18.58 -16.90
CA TRP A 86 0.44 17.83 -16.92
C TRP A 86 -0.72 18.60 -17.56
N SER A 87 -0.79 19.91 -17.35
CA SER A 87 -1.70 20.79 -18.08
C SER A 87 -1.03 21.34 -19.32
N LYS A 88 -1.75 21.35 -20.45
CA LYS A 88 -1.25 21.92 -21.72
C LYS A 88 -1.09 23.44 -21.67
N ASN A 89 -2.06 24.13 -21.07
CA ASN A 89 -2.16 25.59 -21.11
C ASN A 89 -2.39 26.23 -19.73
N GLY A 90 -2.59 25.44 -18.67
CA GLY A 90 -3.01 25.92 -17.37
C GLY A 90 -2.08 25.56 -16.22
N LYS A 91 -2.54 25.93 -15.03
CA LYS A 91 -1.94 25.60 -13.74
C LYS A 91 -3.00 25.03 -12.82
N TYR A 92 -2.57 24.21 -11.89
CA TYR A 92 -3.37 23.69 -10.81
C TYR A 92 -3.17 24.51 -9.54
N TYR A 93 -4.27 24.76 -8.85
CA TYR A 93 -4.34 25.49 -7.60
C TYR A 93 -5.02 24.63 -6.54
N VAL A 94 -4.53 24.65 -5.30
CA VAL A 94 -5.06 23.83 -4.21
C VAL A 94 -5.93 24.68 -3.30
N ILE A 95 -7.15 24.21 -3.04
CA ILE A 95 -8.00 24.68 -1.94
C ILE A 95 -7.93 23.64 -0.83
N ASP A 96 -7.21 23.95 0.24
CA ASP A 96 -7.13 23.10 1.44
C ASP A 96 -8.26 23.44 2.42
N LEU A 97 -9.24 22.55 2.52
CA LEU A 97 -10.37 22.71 3.40
C LEU A 97 -10.09 22.18 4.81
N GLY A 98 -8.99 21.43 5.00
CA GLY A 98 -8.61 20.82 6.27
C GLY A 98 -9.41 19.56 6.57
N ASP A 99 -9.31 19.09 7.82
CA ASP A 99 -9.92 17.87 8.34
C ASP A 99 -11.12 18.13 9.28
N SER A 100 -11.48 19.40 9.47
CA SER A 100 -12.49 19.82 10.45
C SER A 100 -13.91 19.97 9.89
N LEU A 101 -14.12 19.66 8.60
CA LEU A 101 -15.45 19.75 7.99
C LEU A 101 -16.42 18.79 8.67
N LYS A 102 -17.64 19.27 8.89
CA LYS A 102 -18.72 18.46 9.47
C LYS A 102 -19.45 17.69 8.39
N ALA A 103 -20.20 16.67 8.78
CA ALA A 103 -21.07 15.97 7.85
C ALA A 103 -22.01 16.95 7.13
N GLY A 104 -22.10 16.86 5.81
CA GLY A 104 -22.86 17.78 4.98
C GLY A 104 -22.44 17.73 3.51
N THR A 105 -23.21 18.46 2.70
CA THR A 105 -22.93 18.65 1.28
C THR A 105 -22.28 20.02 1.08
N TYR A 106 -21.26 20.11 0.23
CA TYR A 106 -20.47 21.32 0.04
C TYR A 106 -20.17 21.57 -1.44
N TYR A 107 -19.88 22.82 -1.80
CA TYR A 107 -19.33 23.20 -3.09
C TYR A 107 -18.42 24.42 -2.95
N VAL A 108 -17.49 24.57 -3.89
CA VAL A 108 -16.55 25.70 -3.95
C VAL A 108 -16.98 26.64 -5.07
N SER A 109 -16.88 27.94 -4.83
CA SER A 109 -17.04 28.96 -5.86
C SER A 109 -15.81 29.88 -5.94
N VAL A 110 -15.43 30.23 -7.15
CA VAL A 110 -14.43 31.25 -7.49
C VAL A 110 -15.21 32.39 -8.12
N ASN A 111 -15.18 33.59 -7.52
CA ASN A 111 -16.08 34.68 -7.92
C ASN A 111 -15.40 35.75 -8.80
N GLU A 112 -14.08 35.80 -8.80
CA GLU A 112 -13.27 36.84 -9.46
C GLU A 112 -12.21 36.17 -10.36
N GLY A 113 -11.72 36.87 -11.39
CA GLY A 113 -10.71 36.35 -12.34
C GLY A 113 -11.25 35.31 -13.34
N SER A 114 -11.87 34.23 -12.84
CA SER A 114 -12.63 33.25 -13.63
C SER A 114 -13.84 32.73 -12.85
N PRO A 115 -14.98 33.46 -12.88
CA PRO A 115 -16.17 33.09 -12.14
C PRO A 115 -16.65 31.68 -12.49
N SER A 116 -16.67 30.77 -11.52
CA SER A 116 -17.01 29.36 -11.72
C SER A 116 -17.31 28.67 -10.38
N THR A 117 -18.03 27.55 -10.43
CA THR A 117 -18.44 26.81 -9.23
C THR A 117 -18.22 25.32 -9.46
N SER A 118 -17.65 24.62 -8.47
CA SER A 118 -17.60 23.17 -8.47
C SER A 118 -19.01 22.59 -8.35
N ASP A 119 -19.19 21.38 -8.84
CA ASP A 119 -20.33 20.59 -8.40
C ASP A 119 -20.23 20.27 -6.90
N TYR A 120 -21.32 19.73 -6.35
CA TYR A 120 -21.38 19.32 -4.95
C TYR A 120 -20.48 18.10 -4.67
N PHE A 121 -19.94 18.05 -3.45
CA PHE A 121 -19.29 16.90 -2.83
C PHE A 121 -19.79 16.71 -1.39
N VAL A 122 -19.62 15.50 -0.85
CA VAL A 122 -20.20 15.11 0.45
C VAL A 122 -19.09 14.79 1.45
N VAL A 123 -19.27 15.26 2.68
CA VAL A 123 -18.55 14.79 3.87
C VAL A 123 -19.56 14.02 4.73
N ALA A 124 -19.25 12.79 5.13
CA ALA A 124 -20.13 11.97 5.96
C ALA A 124 -19.34 11.03 6.87
N GLU A 125 -20.01 10.46 7.88
CA GLU A 125 -19.42 9.40 8.70
C GLU A 125 -19.20 8.16 7.83
N ASN A 126 -17.95 7.67 7.77
CA ASN A 126 -17.56 6.48 6.99
C ASN A 126 -18.05 6.50 5.53
N ALA A 127 -18.01 7.67 4.88
CA ALA A 127 -18.48 7.89 3.51
C ALA A 127 -17.88 6.89 2.50
N LEU A 128 -16.58 6.58 2.59
CA LEU A 128 -15.98 5.63 1.65
C LEU A 128 -16.51 4.21 1.83
N ALA A 129 -16.60 3.71 3.06
CA ALA A 129 -17.22 2.40 3.32
C ALA A 129 -18.67 2.37 2.83
N ALA A 130 -19.47 3.37 3.21
CA ALA A 130 -20.88 3.47 2.84
C ALA A 130 -21.12 3.44 1.32
N ASN A 131 -20.23 4.08 0.55
CA ASN A 131 -20.42 4.24 -0.88
C ASN A 131 -19.71 3.19 -1.73
N THR A 132 -18.69 2.49 -1.20
CA THR A 132 -17.82 1.61 -2.02
C THR A 132 -17.67 0.19 -1.51
N LEU A 133 -17.72 -0.07 -0.20
CA LEU A 133 -17.35 -1.37 0.36
C LEU A 133 -18.22 -2.51 -0.19
N LYS A 134 -19.53 -2.29 -0.31
CA LYS A 134 -20.43 -3.28 -0.93
C LYS A 134 -20.04 -3.61 -2.37
N SER A 135 -19.77 -2.60 -3.19
CA SER A 135 -19.45 -2.79 -4.60
C SER A 135 -18.11 -3.52 -4.77
N VAL A 136 -17.11 -3.21 -3.93
CA VAL A 136 -15.81 -3.90 -3.93
C VAL A 136 -15.96 -5.37 -3.52
N MET A 137 -16.75 -5.68 -2.49
CA MET A 137 -17.01 -7.06 -2.09
C MET A 137 -17.81 -7.83 -3.15
N ASP A 138 -18.81 -7.20 -3.75
CA ASP A 138 -19.58 -7.79 -4.85
C ASP A 138 -18.73 -7.98 -6.12
N TYR A 139 -17.70 -7.15 -6.34
CA TYR A 139 -16.73 -7.32 -7.43
C TYR A 139 -16.02 -8.67 -7.29
N PHE A 140 -15.39 -8.96 -6.15
CA PHE A 140 -14.72 -10.26 -5.93
C PHE A 140 -15.67 -11.43 -6.15
N TYR A 141 -16.88 -11.36 -5.58
CA TYR A 141 -17.88 -12.42 -5.76
C TYR A 141 -18.27 -12.65 -7.22
N LYS A 142 -18.39 -11.58 -8.02
CA LYS A 142 -18.78 -11.66 -9.43
C LYS A 142 -17.64 -12.09 -10.35
N ASP A 143 -16.40 -11.81 -9.95
CA ASP A 143 -15.16 -12.08 -10.69
C ASP A 143 -14.61 -13.49 -10.45
N ARG A 144 -15.34 -14.32 -9.69
CA ARG A 144 -14.98 -15.71 -9.41
C ARG A 144 -14.88 -16.53 -10.71
N ALA A 145 -13.84 -17.35 -10.78
CA ALA A 145 -13.65 -18.37 -11.80
C ALA A 145 -14.48 -19.64 -11.46
N ASP A 146 -15.81 -19.47 -11.36
CA ASP A 146 -16.75 -20.48 -10.89
C ASP A 146 -17.82 -20.89 -11.92
N LYS A 147 -17.68 -20.44 -13.18
CA LYS A 147 -18.61 -20.73 -14.28
C LYS A 147 -17.98 -21.63 -15.35
N ASP A 148 -18.83 -22.41 -16.01
CA ASP A 148 -18.45 -23.12 -17.22
C ASP A 148 -18.24 -22.14 -18.39
N PRO A 149 -17.31 -22.43 -19.32
CA PRO A 149 -16.50 -23.65 -19.36
C PRO A 149 -15.21 -23.61 -18.51
N ILE A 150 -14.87 -22.47 -17.90
CA ILE A 150 -13.61 -22.26 -17.15
C ILE A 150 -13.43 -23.29 -16.04
N VAL A 151 -14.45 -23.51 -15.19
CA VAL A 151 -14.36 -24.51 -14.10
C VAL A 151 -14.10 -25.92 -14.64
N GLY A 152 -14.77 -26.29 -15.73
CA GLY A 152 -14.57 -27.58 -16.38
C GLY A 152 -13.13 -27.75 -16.90
N TRP A 153 -12.56 -26.69 -17.51
CA TRP A 153 -11.19 -26.70 -17.98
C TRP A 153 -10.18 -26.73 -16.84
N ASP A 154 -10.41 -25.95 -15.78
CA ASP A 154 -9.48 -25.81 -14.67
C ASP A 154 -9.41 -27.05 -13.76
N LYS A 155 -10.33 -28.01 -13.91
CA LYS A 155 -10.25 -29.32 -13.25
C LYS A 155 -9.23 -30.27 -13.86
N SER A 156 -8.66 -29.95 -15.03
CA SER A 156 -7.71 -30.83 -15.73
C SER A 156 -6.73 -30.05 -16.60
N VAL A 157 -5.99 -29.11 -15.99
CA VAL A 157 -5.04 -28.23 -16.68
C VAL A 157 -3.70 -28.94 -16.86
N PRO A 158 -3.11 -28.96 -18.07
CA PRO A 158 -1.76 -29.49 -18.28
C PRO A 158 -0.68 -28.59 -17.65
N LEU A 159 0.30 -29.22 -17.02
CA LEU A 159 1.55 -28.56 -16.64
C LEU A 159 2.42 -28.37 -17.88
N GLU A 160 2.89 -27.14 -18.13
CA GLU A 160 3.71 -26.82 -19.29
C GLU A 160 4.99 -27.66 -19.34
N GLY A 161 5.30 -28.23 -20.51
CA GLY A 161 6.44 -29.14 -20.66
C GLY A 161 6.27 -30.52 -20.00
N SER A 162 5.06 -30.89 -19.56
CA SER A 162 4.77 -32.17 -18.91
C SER A 162 3.49 -32.84 -19.44
N GLY A 163 3.36 -34.16 -19.25
CA GLY A 163 2.13 -34.91 -19.52
C GLY A 163 1.15 -34.92 -18.33
N THR A 164 1.54 -34.36 -17.19
CA THR A 164 0.73 -34.30 -15.97
C THR A 164 -0.35 -33.23 -16.10
N LYS A 165 -1.55 -33.55 -15.60
CA LYS A 165 -2.65 -32.61 -15.44
C LYS A 165 -3.01 -32.44 -13.98
N VAL A 166 -3.43 -31.24 -13.61
CA VAL A 166 -3.79 -30.88 -12.23
C VAL A 166 -5.18 -30.26 -12.18
N ASP A 167 -5.84 -30.44 -11.04
CA ASP A 167 -7.08 -29.73 -10.71
C ASP A 167 -6.73 -28.46 -9.95
N VAL A 168 -6.99 -27.32 -10.58
CA VAL A 168 -6.71 -25.96 -10.07
C VAL A 168 -7.94 -25.05 -10.21
N HIS A 169 -9.16 -25.60 -10.12
CA HIS A 169 -10.38 -24.80 -10.23
C HIS A 169 -10.63 -23.83 -9.05
N GLY A 170 -11.44 -22.81 -9.27
CA GLY A 170 -11.69 -21.71 -8.34
C GLY A 170 -10.73 -20.54 -8.51
N GLY A 171 -10.69 -19.63 -7.54
CA GLY A 171 -9.95 -18.37 -7.64
C GLY A 171 -10.73 -17.32 -8.44
N TRP A 172 -10.09 -16.19 -8.74
CA TRP A 172 -10.68 -15.10 -9.52
C TRP A 172 -10.00 -14.99 -10.86
N TYR A 173 -10.71 -14.45 -11.85
CA TYR A 173 -10.07 -13.96 -13.06
C TYR A 173 -9.13 -12.81 -12.70
N ASP A 174 -8.08 -12.63 -13.49
CA ASP A 174 -7.04 -11.67 -13.13
C ASP A 174 -7.42 -10.25 -13.49
N ALA A 175 -8.03 -10.09 -14.66
CA ALA A 175 -8.35 -8.81 -15.24
C ALA A 175 -9.66 -8.85 -16.02
N SER A 176 -10.24 -7.66 -16.28
CA SER A 176 -11.50 -7.56 -17.02
C SER A 176 -11.43 -8.17 -18.42
N GLY A 177 -10.24 -8.27 -19.02
CA GLY A 177 -10.02 -8.96 -20.30
C GLY A 177 -9.15 -10.21 -20.23
N ASP A 178 -8.82 -10.72 -19.04
CA ASP A 178 -8.00 -11.93 -18.85
C ASP A 178 -8.62 -12.92 -17.85
N VAL A 179 -9.10 -14.05 -18.36
CA VAL A 179 -9.64 -15.16 -17.54
C VAL A 179 -8.57 -16.10 -17.00
N SER A 180 -7.29 -15.81 -17.24
CA SER A 180 -6.17 -16.48 -16.58
C SER A 180 -6.17 -16.17 -15.08
N LYS A 181 -5.40 -16.95 -14.31
CA LYS A 181 -5.35 -16.86 -12.85
C LYS A 181 -3.91 -16.89 -12.37
N TYR A 182 -3.55 -16.02 -11.44
CA TYR A 182 -2.15 -15.78 -11.11
C TYR A 182 -1.90 -15.75 -9.61
N LEU A 183 -0.80 -16.37 -9.20
CA LEU A 183 -0.12 -16.03 -7.96
C LEU A 183 0.77 -14.80 -8.18
N SER A 184 1.47 -14.75 -9.31
CA SER A 184 2.27 -13.63 -9.81
C SER A 184 2.55 -13.78 -11.32
N HIS A 185 3.17 -12.78 -11.93
CA HIS A 185 3.78 -12.83 -13.27
C HIS A 185 4.98 -11.86 -13.35
N LEU A 186 5.57 -11.66 -14.54
CA LEU A 186 6.78 -10.85 -14.77
C LEU A 186 8.04 -11.35 -14.06
N SER A 187 8.08 -12.61 -13.66
CA SER A 187 9.22 -13.22 -12.96
C SER A 187 10.56 -13.07 -13.67
N TYR A 188 10.54 -13.12 -15.00
CA TYR A 188 11.75 -12.95 -15.82
C TYR A 188 12.37 -11.54 -15.69
N ALA A 189 11.59 -10.56 -15.24
CA ALA A 189 12.04 -9.20 -14.95
C ALA A 189 12.54 -9.04 -13.49
N ASN A 190 12.41 -10.09 -12.66
CA ASN A 190 12.86 -10.27 -11.27
C ASN A 190 12.30 -9.30 -10.23
N TYR A 191 12.25 -8.01 -10.52
CA TYR A 191 11.92 -6.93 -9.57
C TYR A 191 10.52 -6.35 -9.77
N LEU A 192 9.68 -7.01 -10.59
CA LEU A 192 8.37 -6.51 -11.00
C LEU A 192 7.22 -7.43 -10.58
N ASN A 193 7.50 -8.53 -9.87
CA ASN A 193 6.51 -9.54 -9.49
C ASN A 193 5.38 -8.97 -8.61
N PRO A 194 4.16 -8.77 -9.15
CA PRO A 194 3.02 -8.39 -8.34
C PRO A 194 2.48 -9.58 -7.57
N GLN A 195 1.94 -9.34 -6.38
CA GLN A 195 1.21 -10.33 -5.60
C GLN A 195 -0.27 -10.28 -5.98
N GLN A 196 -0.80 -11.36 -6.55
CA GLN A 196 -2.14 -11.38 -7.17
C GLN A 196 -3.17 -12.11 -6.31
N ILE A 197 -3.72 -13.27 -6.71
CA ILE A 197 -4.75 -13.99 -5.95
C ILE A 197 -4.37 -14.21 -4.47
N PRO A 198 -3.11 -14.59 -4.12
CA PRO A 198 -2.71 -14.69 -2.74
C PRO A 198 -2.88 -13.43 -1.89
N LEU A 199 -2.61 -12.27 -2.50
CA LEU A 199 -2.82 -10.98 -1.83
C LEU A 199 -4.30 -10.77 -1.54
N THR A 200 -5.18 -11.12 -2.49
CA THR A 200 -6.64 -11.06 -2.33
C THR A 200 -7.11 -11.92 -1.16
N VAL A 201 -6.63 -13.16 -1.05
CA VAL A 201 -6.95 -14.04 0.08
C VAL A 201 -6.55 -13.41 1.42
N TRP A 202 -5.31 -12.94 1.51
CA TRP A 202 -4.82 -12.33 2.74
C TRP A 202 -5.58 -11.05 3.09
N ALA A 203 -5.87 -10.20 2.10
CA ALA A 203 -6.59 -8.94 2.27
C ALA A 203 -8.03 -9.15 2.73
N LEU A 204 -8.74 -10.14 2.17
CA LEU A 204 -10.11 -10.48 2.59
C LEU A 204 -10.13 -11.02 4.03
N ALA A 205 -9.17 -11.89 4.38
CA ALA A 205 -9.03 -12.40 5.74
C ALA A 205 -8.64 -11.29 6.73
N PHE A 206 -7.76 -10.36 6.32
CA PHE A 206 -7.38 -9.17 7.09
C PHE A 206 -8.59 -8.27 7.31
N ALA A 207 -9.35 -7.95 6.27
CA ALA A 207 -10.57 -7.15 6.34
C ALA A 207 -11.62 -7.75 7.28
N ALA A 208 -11.85 -9.06 7.18
CA ALA A 208 -12.79 -9.78 8.04
C ALA A 208 -12.45 -9.66 9.53
N GLU A 209 -11.15 -9.68 9.87
CA GLU A 209 -10.68 -9.51 11.24
C GLU A 209 -10.69 -8.05 11.69
N LYS A 210 -10.18 -7.13 10.85
CA LYS A 210 -9.84 -5.77 11.26
C LYS A 210 -11.00 -4.78 11.20
N MET A 211 -11.97 -4.96 10.29
CA MET A 211 -13.10 -4.02 10.13
C MET A 211 -14.50 -4.67 10.15
N PRO A 212 -14.82 -5.54 11.13
CA PRO A 212 -16.08 -6.29 11.15
C PRO A 212 -17.33 -5.41 11.23
N ALA A 213 -17.29 -4.25 11.91
CA ALA A 213 -18.44 -3.35 12.00
C ALA A 213 -18.70 -2.63 10.67
N ALA A 214 -17.65 -2.20 9.96
CA ALA A 214 -17.79 -1.59 8.64
C ALA A 214 -18.37 -2.57 7.62
N LEU A 215 -17.91 -3.83 7.62
CA LEU A 215 -18.45 -4.91 6.79
C LEU A 215 -19.92 -5.21 7.13
N SER A 216 -20.26 -5.27 8.42
CA SER A 216 -21.64 -5.54 8.87
C SER A 216 -22.61 -4.40 8.53
N ALA A 217 -22.14 -3.15 8.58
CA ALA A 217 -22.93 -1.98 8.21
C ALA A 217 -23.16 -1.87 6.70
N ASN A 218 -22.36 -2.56 5.88
CA ASN A 218 -22.39 -2.49 4.42
C ASN A 218 -22.50 -3.90 3.81
N PRO A 219 -23.62 -4.62 4.05
CA PRO A 219 -23.75 -6.01 3.61
C PRO A 219 -23.67 -6.13 2.08
N SER A 220 -22.88 -7.11 1.64
CA SER A 220 -22.69 -7.46 0.22
C SER A 220 -23.30 -8.82 -0.09
N THR A 221 -23.21 -9.28 -1.34
CA THR A 221 -23.64 -10.62 -1.75
C THR A 221 -22.88 -11.73 -1.04
N VAL A 222 -21.66 -11.44 -0.57
CA VAL A 222 -20.79 -12.38 0.16
C VAL A 222 -20.24 -11.75 1.43
N THR A 223 -19.81 -12.57 2.40
CA THR A 223 -19.04 -12.07 3.54
C THR A 223 -17.54 -12.07 3.21
N ALA A 224 -16.75 -11.18 3.83
CA ALA A 224 -15.30 -11.21 3.65
C ALA A 224 -14.68 -12.55 4.08
N VAL A 225 -15.26 -13.22 5.08
CA VAL A 225 -14.85 -14.58 5.49
C VAL A 225 -15.11 -15.58 4.36
N ASP A 226 -16.32 -15.61 3.79
CA ASP A 226 -16.68 -16.53 2.70
C ASP A 226 -15.80 -16.33 1.46
N GLU A 227 -15.53 -15.09 1.10
CA GLU A 227 -14.71 -14.76 -0.06
C GLU A 227 -13.22 -15.11 0.19
N ALA A 228 -12.70 -14.91 1.41
CA ALA A 228 -11.37 -15.34 1.78
C ALA A 228 -11.21 -16.87 1.71
N ILE A 229 -12.21 -17.61 2.19
CA ILE A 229 -12.23 -19.08 2.16
C ILE A 229 -12.28 -19.62 0.73
N TYR A 230 -13.08 -19.01 -0.15
CA TYR A 230 -13.14 -19.38 -1.57
C TYR A 230 -11.75 -19.29 -2.25
N GLY A 231 -11.00 -18.23 -1.97
CA GLY A 231 -9.63 -18.11 -2.48
C GLY A 231 -8.63 -19.02 -1.77
N ALA A 232 -8.80 -19.29 -0.47
CA ALA A 232 -7.96 -20.24 0.26
C ALA A 232 -8.08 -21.67 -0.32
N ASP A 233 -9.28 -22.10 -0.70
CA ASP A 233 -9.49 -23.38 -1.41
C ASP A 233 -8.70 -23.46 -2.70
N PHE A 234 -8.69 -22.37 -3.48
CA PHE A 234 -7.87 -22.28 -4.69
C PHE A 234 -6.37 -22.35 -4.37
N LEU A 235 -5.88 -21.67 -3.34
CA LEU A 235 -4.46 -21.73 -2.96
C LEU A 235 -4.04 -23.14 -2.53
N VAL A 236 -4.91 -23.92 -1.89
CA VAL A 236 -4.62 -25.34 -1.58
C VAL A 236 -4.50 -26.17 -2.87
N ARG A 237 -5.36 -25.94 -3.86
CA ARG A 237 -5.25 -26.62 -5.17
C ARG A 237 -4.00 -26.21 -5.95
N MET A 238 -3.55 -24.98 -5.76
CA MET A 238 -2.33 -24.47 -6.37
C MET A 238 -1.05 -25.00 -5.69
N LEU A 239 -1.15 -25.66 -4.54
CA LEU A 239 -0.02 -26.28 -3.85
C LEU A 239 0.25 -27.67 -4.42
N SER A 240 1.45 -27.87 -4.98
CA SER A 240 1.89 -29.16 -5.49
C SER A 240 2.10 -30.20 -4.37
N GLU A 241 2.12 -31.48 -4.76
CA GLU A 241 2.50 -32.57 -3.86
C GLU A 241 3.93 -32.43 -3.34
N GLU A 242 4.84 -31.80 -4.10
CA GLU A 242 6.22 -31.54 -3.70
C GLU A 242 6.34 -30.41 -2.67
N GLY A 243 5.44 -29.41 -2.72
CA GLY A 243 5.38 -28.31 -1.75
C GLY A 243 5.60 -26.90 -2.32
N TYR A 244 5.95 -26.74 -3.60
CA TYR A 244 5.87 -25.43 -4.26
C TYR A 244 4.43 -25.11 -4.69
N PHE A 245 4.11 -23.83 -4.87
CA PHE A 245 2.88 -23.44 -5.55
C PHE A 245 3.10 -23.27 -7.05
N TYR A 246 2.06 -23.51 -7.84
CA TYR A 246 2.03 -23.17 -9.26
C TYR A 246 1.88 -21.65 -9.45
N MET A 247 2.55 -21.06 -10.42
CA MET A 247 2.56 -19.59 -10.59
C MET A 247 1.32 -19.06 -11.32
N THR A 248 0.95 -19.66 -12.46
CA THR A 248 -0.16 -19.17 -13.29
C THR A 248 -0.96 -20.32 -13.87
N VAL A 249 -2.25 -20.08 -14.12
CA VAL A 249 -3.08 -20.81 -15.08
C VAL A 249 -3.35 -19.85 -16.23
N PHE A 250 -2.60 -20.00 -17.32
CA PHE A 250 -2.52 -19.01 -18.39
C PHE A 250 -3.09 -19.53 -19.70
N ASP A 251 -3.81 -18.68 -20.42
CA ASP A 251 -4.49 -19.01 -21.67
C ASP A 251 -4.03 -18.14 -22.87
N SER A 252 -2.91 -17.43 -22.72
CA SER A 252 -2.40 -16.51 -23.74
C SER A 252 -3.42 -15.44 -24.12
N TRP A 253 -4.07 -14.85 -23.11
CA TRP A 253 -5.10 -13.81 -23.25
C TRP A 253 -6.27 -14.25 -24.15
N GLY A 254 -6.71 -15.49 -23.95
CA GLY A 254 -7.76 -16.16 -24.70
C GLY A 254 -7.34 -16.72 -26.08
N GLN A 255 -6.06 -16.70 -26.43
CA GLN A 255 -5.57 -17.14 -27.75
C GLN A 255 -5.16 -18.61 -27.81
N ALA A 256 -5.04 -19.30 -26.67
CA ALA A 256 -4.63 -20.70 -26.62
C ALA A 256 -5.26 -21.44 -25.44
N ASP A 257 -5.15 -22.77 -25.44
CA ASP A 257 -5.63 -23.60 -24.35
C ASP A 257 -4.93 -23.25 -23.02
N ARG A 258 -5.64 -23.43 -21.91
CA ARG A 258 -5.13 -23.14 -20.56
C ARG A 258 -3.99 -24.08 -20.19
N SER A 259 -2.92 -23.55 -19.62
CA SER A 259 -1.80 -24.35 -19.07
C SER A 259 -1.28 -23.74 -17.78
N VAL A 260 -0.78 -24.60 -16.88
CA VAL A 260 0.02 -24.16 -15.76
C VAL A 260 1.45 -23.89 -16.23
N CYS A 261 1.84 -22.63 -16.25
CA CYS A 261 3.14 -22.20 -16.76
C CYS A 261 3.71 -20.98 -16.03
N ALA A 262 4.92 -20.60 -16.41
CA ALA A 262 5.38 -19.21 -16.38
C ALA A 262 5.32 -18.64 -17.80
N PHE A 263 5.41 -17.32 -17.97
CA PHE A 263 5.55 -16.72 -19.29
C PHE A 263 6.47 -15.49 -19.29
N SER A 264 6.90 -15.07 -20.48
CA SER A 264 7.73 -13.89 -20.69
C SER A 264 7.34 -13.09 -21.93
N GLY A 265 7.67 -11.79 -21.90
CA GLY A 265 7.40 -10.84 -22.98
C GLY A 265 5.91 -10.55 -23.22
N SER A 266 5.64 -9.56 -24.06
CA SER A 266 4.28 -9.18 -24.47
C SER A 266 3.55 -10.25 -25.30
N GLU A 267 4.30 -11.20 -25.86
CA GLU A 267 3.75 -12.30 -26.67
C GLU A 267 3.33 -13.51 -25.81
N GLY A 268 3.62 -13.51 -24.50
CA GLY A 268 3.13 -14.55 -23.60
C GLY A 268 3.83 -15.89 -23.81
N THR A 269 5.14 -15.88 -24.09
CA THR A 269 5.90 -17.10 -24.36
C THR A 269 5.97 -17.96 -23.11
N ARG A 270 5.24 -19.09 -23.13
CA ARG A 270 5.11 -20.02 -22.00
C ARG A 270 6.42 -20.77 -21.73
N SER A 271 6.63 -21.13 -20.47
CA SER A 271 7.72 -22.01 -20.04
C SER A 271 7.30 -22.88 -18.86
N SER A 272 8.04 -23.96 -18.64
CA SER A 272 7.81 -24.91 -17.55
C SER A 272 8.33 -24.43 -16.18
N LYS A 273 8.72 -23.16 -16.03
CA LYS A 273 9.21 -22.57 -14.77
C LYS A 273 8.07 -22.13 -13.85
N TYR A 274 7.05 -22.98 -13.70
CA TYR A 274 5.81 -22.62 -12.99
C TYR A 274 5.92 -22.74 -11.47
N GLN A 275 7.05 -23.16 -10.90
CA GLN A 275 7.27 -23.20 -9.46
C GLN A 275 7.53 -21.79 -8.94
N THR A 276 6.79 -21.35 -7.92
CA THR A 276 6.97 -20.01 -7.36
C THR A 276 8.10 -19.94 -6.34
N ALA A 277 8.94 -18.90 -6.42
CA ALA A 277 9.74 -18.39 -5.30
C ALA A 277 8.87 -17.60 -4.30
N PHE A 278 9.47 -17.14 -3.18
CA PHE A 278 8.79 -16.24 -2.24
C PHE A 278 8.21 -15.00 -2.95
N ARG A 279 8.99 -14.37 -3.86
CA ARG A 279 8.52 -13.19 -4.61
C ARG A 279 7.43 -13.45 -5.65
N GLU A 280 7.30 -14.68 -6.13
CA GLU A 280 6.43 -15.03 -7.26
C GLU A 280 5.02 -15.45 -6.78
N GLY A 281 4.56 -14.84 -5.68
CA GLY A 281 3.30 -15.16 -5.02
C GLY A 281 3.37 -16.31 -4.03
N GLY A 282 4.49 -17.04 -3.94
CA GLY A 282 4.66 -18.15 -2.99
C GLY A 282 4.60 -17.70 -1.53
N GLY A 283 5.32 -16.62 -1.17
CA GLY A 283 5.29 -16.06 0.19
C GLY A 283 3.91 -15.53 0.55
N MET A 284 3.27 -14.83 -0.39
CA MET A 284 1.93 -14.31 -0.18
C MET A 284 0.88 -15.42 -0.07
N ALA A 285 1.05 -16.56 -0.76
CA ALA A 285 0.14 -17.71 -0.67
C ALA A 285 0.21 -18.37 0.71
N ILE A 286 1.42 -18.49 1.25
CA ILE A 286 1.64 -18.96 2.63
C ILE A 286 0.97 -18.02 3.63
N ALA A 287 1.18 -16.70 3.48
CA ALA A 287 0.57 -15.70 4.35
C ALA A 287 -0.97 -15.75 4.30
N GLY A 288 -1.55 -15.83 3.09
CA GLY A 288 -2.99 -15.92 2.87
C GLY A 288 -3.60 -17.18 3.49
N LEU A 289 -3.00 -18.35 3.26
CA LEU A 289 -3.46 -19.63 3.84
C LEU A 289 -3.35 -19.66 5.36
N ALA A 290 -2.22 -19.20 5.92
CA ALA A 290 -2.02 -19.14 7.37
C ALA A 290 -3.08 -18.23 8.01
N ARG A 291 -3.34 -17.05 7.43
CA ARG A 291 -4.35 -16.13 7.95
C ARG A 291 -5.77 -16.67 7.79
N ALA A 292 -6.11 -17.26 6.64
CA ALA A 292 -7.42 -17.88 6.41
C ALA A 292 -7.71 -19.01 7.41
N SER A 293 -6.70 -19.79 7.82
CA SER A 293 -6.85 -20.84 8.85
C SER A 293 -7.34 -20.32 10.22
N MET A 294 -7.12 -19.03 10.49
CA MET A 294 -7.55 -18.39 11.74
C MET A 294 -9.03 -17.99 11.72
N LEU A 295 -9.67 -17.94 10.54
CA LEU A 295 -11.10 -17.64 10.42
C LEU A 295 -12.01 -18.77 10.91
N LYS A 296 -11.45 -19.98 11.12
CA LYS A 296 -12.15 -21.18 11.63
C LYS A 296 -13.39 -21.55 10.82
N LYS A 297 -13.38 -21.23 9.52
CA LYS A 297 -14.38 -21.60 8.54
C LYS A 297 -13.76 -22.55 7.51
N ASN A 298 -14.53 -23.56 7.14
CA ASN A 298 -14.15 -24.55 6.13
C ASN A 298 -14.78 -24.16 4.79
N GLY A 299 -14.05 -24.43 3.72
CA GLY A 299 -14.54 -24.41 2.35
C GLY A 299 -14.59 -25.84 1.82
N ASP A 300 -13.98 -26.07 0.67
CA ASP A 300 -13.67 -27.41 0.17
C ASP A 300 -12.56 -28.10 0.99
N TYR A 301 -11.72 -27.30 1.66
CA TYR A 301 -10.75 -27.78 2.65
C TYR A 301 -11.05 -27.22 4.05
N THR A 302 -10.51 -27.87 5.08
CA THR A 302 -10.68 -27.43 6.46
C THR A 302 -9.67 -26.34 6.84
N SER A 303 -9.98 -25.60 7.91
CA SER A 303 -9.05 -24.58 8.44
C SER A 303 -7.67 -25.15 8.80
N GLU A 304 -7.62 -26.40 9.28
CA GLU A 304 -6.40 -27.14 9.58
C GLU A 304 -5.61 -27.49 8.31
N GLN A 305 -6.32 -27.81 7.22
CA GLN A 305 -5.69 -28.08 5.92
C GLN A 305 -5.09 -26.81 5.32
N TYR A 306 -5.71 -25.64 5.49
CA TYR A 306 -5.09 -24.37 5.09
C TYR A 306 -3.77 -24.12 5.83
N LEU A 307 -3.77 -24.31 7.16
CA LEU A 307 -2.55 -24.14 7.95
C LEU A 307 -1.48 -25.17 7.55
N ALA A 308 -1.85 -26.43 7.35
CA ALA A 308 -0.92 -27.47 6.90
C ALA A 308 -0.32 -27.15 5.53
N ALA A 309 -1.13 -26.63 4.60
CA ALA A 309 -0.68 -26.20 3.28
C ALA A 309 0.31 -25.02 3.38
N ALA A 310 0.02 -24.03 4.22
CA ALA A 310 0.92 -22.90 4.47
C ALA A 310 2.28 -23.37 5.01
N LYS A 311 2.28 -24.25 6.02
CA LYS A 311 3.51 -24.81 6.61
C LYS A 311 4.33 -25.58 5.59
N LYS A 312 3.69 -26.47 4.82
CA LYS A 312 4.34 -27.24 3.77
C LYS A 312 4.99 -26.33 2.72
N GLY A 313 4.26 -25.31 2.27
CA GLY A 313 4.78 -24.32 1.33
C GLY A 313 6.00 -23.57 1.88
N PHE A 314 5.94 -23.15 3.14
CA PHE A 314 7.02 -22.43 3.80
C PHE A 314 8.28 -23.27 3.97
N GLU A 315 8.13 -24.50 4.48
CA GLU A 315 9.23 -25.46 4.61
C GLU A 315 9.89 -25.75 3.25
N HIS A 316 9.07 -25.93 2.21
CA HIS A 316 9.57 -26.17 0.86
C HIS A 316 10.39 -24.98 0.36
N LEU A 317 9.87 -23.76 0.41
CA LEU A 317 10.59 -22.57 -0.06
C LEU A 317 11.85 -22.31 0.75
N GLN A 318 11.83 -22.49 2.08
CA GLN A 318 13.04 -22.40 2.92
C GLN A 318 14.13 -23.41 2.53
N SER A 319 13.75 -24.55 1.91
CA SER A 319 14.72 -25.52 1.38
C SER A 319 15.27 -25.15 -0.01
N LYS A 320 14.63 -24.20 -0.72
CA LYS A 320 14.93 -23.84 -2.11
C LYS A 320 15.54 -22.45 -2.26
N GLN A 321 15.42 -21.60 -1.25
CA GLN A 321 15.98 -20.25 -1.25
C GLN A 321 16.37 -19.81 0.15
N SER A 322 17.36 -18.91 0.23
CA SER A 322 17.85 -18.35 1.49
C SER A 322 18.49 -16.99 1.26
N ILE A 323 18.48 -16.14 2.29
CA ILE A 323 19.09 -14.81 2.28
C ILE A 323 20.58 -14.91 1.94
N GLY A 324 21.01 -14.18 0.90
CA GLY A 324 22.39 -14.19 0.40
C GLY A 324 22.85 -15.49 -0.27
N GLY A 325 21.96 -16.48 -0.41
CA GLY A 325 22.22 -17.78 -1.02
C GLY A 325 21.67 -17.91 -2.44
N SER A 326 21.61 -19.15 -2.93
CA SER A 326 20.92 -19.48 -4.18
C SER A 326 19.42 -19.49 -3.98
N CYS A 327 18.67 -18.94 -4.93
CA CYS A 327 17.23 -19.13 -5.04
C CYS A 327 16.92 -20.02 -6.25
N ALA A 328 16.42 -21.23 -6.02
CA ALA A 328 16.26 -22.24 -7.07
C ALA A 328 15.16 -21.91 -8.09
N TYR A 329 14.13 -21.16 -7.69
CA TYR A 329 13.00 -20.80 -8.54
C TYR A 329 13.09 -19.39 -9.13
N CYS A 330 13.89 -18.51 -8.52
CA CYS A 330 14.17 -17.18 -9.03
C CYS A 330 14.88 -17.23 -10.39
N ASP A 331 14.38 -16.49 -11.38
CA ASP A 331 14.95 -16.46 -12.73
C ASP A 331 16.42 -16.00 -12.79
N ASP A 332 16.83 -15.09 -11.91
CA ASP A 332 18.21 -14.63 -11.73
C ASP A 332 19.01 -15.43 -10.69
N GLY A 333 18.39 -16.44 -10.07
CA GLY A 333 18.99 -17.30 -9.06
C GLY A 333 19.21 -16.65 -7.69
N LYS A 334 18.66 -15.45 -7.42
CA LYS A 334 18.92 -14.68 -6.20
C LYS A 334 17.65 -14.10 -5.61
N GLU A 335 17.58 -14.00 -4.29
CA GLU A 335 16.49 -13.27 -3.62
C GLU A 335 16.65 -11.75 -3.77
N ASN A 336 15.53 -11.03 -3.73
CA ASN A 336 15.49 -9.57 -3.72
C ASN A 336 14.48 -9.06 -2.68
N ILE A 337 14.24 -7.74 -2.65
CA ILE A 337 13.31 -7.14 -1.67
C ILE A 337 11.92 -7.77 -1.64
N ILE A 338 11.41 -8.25 -2.78
CA ILE A 338 10.09 -8.87 -2.89
C ILE A 338 10.06 -10.18 -2.12
N ASP A 339 11.12 -10.99 -2.22
CA ASP A 339 11.27 -12.20 -1.41
C ASP A 339 11.27 -11.86 0.08
N ASP A 340 11.93 -10.77 0.49
CA ASP A 340 12.03 -10.39 1.90
C ASP A 340 10.69 -10.01 2.51
N TYR A 341 9.91 -9.13 1.87
CA TYR A 341 8.64 -8.70 2.45
C TYR A 341 7.57 -9.79 2.39
N THR A 342 7.57 -10.65 1.36
CA THR A 342 6.59 -11.75 1.29
C THR A 342 6.95 -12.88 2.24
N ALA A 343 8.22 -13.21 2.39
CA ALA A 343 8.68 -14.21 3.37
C ALA A 343 8.52 -13.71 4.81
N LEU A 344 8.77 -12.41 5.08
CA LEU A 344 8.48 -11.79 6.37
C LEU A 344 7.00 -11.94 6.72
N LEU A 345 6.11 -11.56 5.79
CA LEU A 345 4.67 -11.64 6.02
C LEU A 345 4.21 -13.10 6.21
N ALA A 346 4.72 -14.03 5.41
CA ALA A 346 4.47 -15.46 5.55
C ALA A 346 4.85 -15.99 6.94
N ALA A 347 6.07 -15.70 7.38
CA ALA A 347 6.56 -16.12 8.69
C ALA A 347 5.71 -15.51 9.83
N MET A 348 5.28 -14.26 9.68
CA MET A 348 4.44 -13.59 10.67
C MET A 348 3.02 -14.15 10.76
N GLU A 349 2.40 -14.52 9.64
CA GLU A 349 1.09 -15.18 9.69
C GLU A 349 1.19 -16.62 10.21
N LEU A 350 2.26 -17.34 9.90
CA LEU A 350 2.54 -18.66 10.48
C LEU A 350 2.81 -18.58 12.00
N TYR A 351 3.52 -17.55 12.45
CA TYR A 351 3.67 -17.26 13.87
C TYR A 351 2.31 -17.05 14.56
N SER A 352 1.41 -16.29 13.91
CA SER A 352 0.08 -15.99 14.42
C SER A 352 -0.80 -17.25 14.50
N ALA A 353 -0.80 -18.06 13.44
CA ALA A 353 -1.66 -19.24 13.30
C ALA A 353 -1.10 -20.54 13.91
N GLY A 354 0.21 -20.62 14.08
CA GLY A 354 0.94 -21.83 14.46
C GLY A 354 0.79 -22.24 15.92
N ALA A 355 1.11 -23.51 16.21
CA ALA A 355 1.12 -24.02 17.58
C ALA A 355 2.28 -23.40 18.37
N SER A 356 2.11 -23.26 19.69
CA SER A 356 3.12 -22.62 20.55
C SER A 356 4.53 -23.21 20.43
N SER A 357 4.65 -24.50 20.10
CA SER A 357 5.94 -25.18 19.90
C SER A 357 6.69 -24.75 18.65
N GLU A 358 6.00 -24.18 17.66
CA GLU A 358 6.57 -23.80 16.35
C GLU A 358 6.81 -22.28 16.25
N LYS A 359 6.13 -21.48 17.10
CA LYS A 359 6.17 -20.01 17.04
C LYS A 359 7.60 -19.45 17.13
N HIS A 360 8.50 -20.13 17.84
CA HIS A 360 9.90 -19.68 17.94
C HIS A 360 10.63 -19.72 16.59
N ASP A 361 10.41 -20.77 15.79
CA ASP A 361 11.10 -20.92 14.50
C ASP A 361 10.58 -19.90 13.49
N TYR A 362 9.25 -19.70 13.42
CA TYR A 362 8.65 -18.67 12.58
C TYR A 362 9.09 -17.26 12.99
N TYR A 363 9.19 -16.98 14.29
CA TYR A 363 9.70 -15.71 14.78
C TYR A 363 11.16 -15.48 14.37
N ASN A 364 12.03 -16.47 14.56
CA ASN A 364 13.44 -16.33 14.20
C ASN A 364 13.62 -16.06 12.70
N GLU A 365 12.81 -16.70 11.85
CA GLU A 365 12.83 -16.43 10.43
C GLU A 365 12.27 -15.04 10.09
N ALA A 366 11.14 -14.65 10.70
CA ALA A 366 10.61 -13.30 10.56
C ALA A 366 11.62 -12.22 10.98
N LEU A 367 12.37 -12.45 12.06
CA LEU A 367 13.40 -11.52 12.51
C LEU A 367 14.50 -11.35 11.46
N LYS A 368 15.05 -12.44 10.92
CA LYS A 368 16.07 -12.36 9.86
C LYS A 368 15.54 -11.60 8.64
N ARG A 369 14.30 -11.86 8.24
CA ARG A 369 13.66 -11.19 7.10
C ARG A 369 13.42 -9.71 7.36
N ALA A 370 13.00 -9.34 8.58
CA ALA A 370 12.85 -7.94 8.98
C ALA A 370 14.20 -7.21 9.00
N GLU A 371 15.24 -7.81 9.57
CA GLU A 371 16.61 -7.25 9.56
C GLU A 371 17.12 -7.04 8.13
N HIS A 372 16.97 -8.04 7.26
CA HIS A 372 17.41 -7.94 5.87
C HIS A 372 16.63 -6.87 5.08
N LEU A 373 15.31 -6.78 5.29
CA LEU A 373 14.48 -5.74 4.69
C LEU A 373 14.88 -4.34 5.17
N ILE A 374 15.22 -4.19 6.45
CA ILE A 374 15.70 -2.92 7.03
C ILE A 374 17.08 -2.55 6.46
N ASP A 375 17.97 -3.52 6.24
CA ASP A 375 19.30 -3.29 5.64
C ASP A 375 19.23 -2.77 4.19
N ARG A 376 18.10 -2.99 3.51
CA ARG A 376 17.79 -2.41 2.19
C ARG A 376 17.34 -0.96 2.27
N LEU A 377 17.03 -0.41 3.44
CA LEU A 377 16.63 0.98 3.58
C LEU A 377 17.83 1.90 3.29
N SER A 378 17.65 2.83 2.36
CA SER A 378 18.67 3.84 2.01
C SER A 378 18.82 4.87 3.12
N ASP A 379 19.85 5.72 3.02
CA ASP A 379 20.03 6.84 3.94
C ASP A 379 18.86 7.83 3.84
N GLU A 380 18.34 8.06 2.64
CA GLU A 380 17.19 8.91 2.36
C GLU A 380 15.85 8.31 2.79
N GLY A 381 15.75 6.97 2.90
CA GLY A 381 14.57 6.25 3.38
C GLY A 381 13.72 5.54 2.32
N PHE A 382 14.16 5.49 1.05
CA PHE A 382 13.62 4.52 0.09
C PHE A 382 14.28 3.15 0.28
N PHE A 383 13.67 2.08 -0.23
CA PHE A 383 14.30 0.75 -0.20
C PHE A 383 15.07 0.45 -1.48
N TRP A 384 16.16 -0.30 -1.38
CA TRP A 384 16.83 -0.92 -2.53
C TRP A 384 16.16 -2.24 -2.90
N SER A 385 15.97 -2.50 -4.20
CA SER A 385 15.50 -3.79 -4.70
C SER A 385 16.55 -4.88 -4.57
N ASP A 386 17.83 -4.54 -4.76
CA ASP A 386 18.95 -5.48 -4.87
C ASP A 386 19.98 -5.28 -3.76
N ASP A 387 20.75 -6.34 -3.47
CA ASP A 387 21.79 -6.31 -2.42
C ASP A 387 22.97 -5.41 -2.80
N ALA A 388 23.20 -5.22 -4.10
CA ALA A 388 24.23 -4.31 -4.62
C ALA A 388 23.82 -2.83 -4.47
N LYS A 389 22.58 -2.55 -4.04
CA LYS A 389 22.06 -1.19 -3.84
C LYS A 389 22.21 -0.32 -5.09
N THR A 390 21.83 -0.88 -6.24
CA THR A 390 21.93 -0.22 -7.56
C THR A 390 20.58 0.06 -8.20
N ARG A 391 19.51 -0.56 -7.70
CA ARG A 391 18.14 -0.41 -8.19
C ARG A 391 17.22 -0.01 -7.04
N PRO A 392 16.71 1.23 -7.00
CA PRO A 392 15.67 1.61 -6.04
C PRO A 392 14.41 0.75 -6.23
N PHE A 393 13.73 0.43 -5.13
CA PHE A 393 12.46 -0.24 -5.16
C PHE A 393 11.34 0.74 -5.50
N TRP A 394 10.70 0.44 -6.62
CA TRP A 394 9.43 0.98 -7.06
C TRP A 394 8.60 -0.20 -7.55
N HIS A 395 7.28 -0.11 -7.45
CA HIS A 395 6.38 -1.18 -7.87
C HIS A 395 5.00 -0.61 -8.20
N ALA A 396 4.45 -0.94 -9.36
CA ALA A 396 3.15 -0.44 -9.83
C ALA A 396 1.92 -1.03 -9.10
N SER A 397 2.17 -1.90 -8.11
CA SER A 397 1.14 -2.62 -7.35
C SER A 397 1.45 -2.59 -5.87
N ASP A 398 2.60 -3.14 -5.46
CA ASP A 398 2.81 -3.52 -4.05
C ASP A 398 3.81 -2.61 -3.33
N ALA A 399 3.94 -1.35 -3.73
CA ALA A 399 4.95 -0.44 -3.15
C ALA A 399 4.79 -0.21 -1.64
N GLY A 400 3.57 -0.35 -1.10
CA GLY A 400 3.29 -0.29 0.34
C GLY A 400 3.60 -1.58 1.10
N LEU A 401 3.79 -2.72 0.42
CA LEU A 401 3.89 -4.03 1.05
C LEU A 401 5.15 -4.23 1.93
N PRO A 402 6.35 -3.67 1.62
CA PRO A 402 7.47 -3.66 2.56
C PRO A 402 7.10 -3.07 3.93
N LEU A 403 6.39 -1.95 3.91
CA LEU A 403 5.95 -1.26 5.13
C LEU A 403 4.85 -2.04 5.85
N VAL A 404 3.89 -2.64 5.11
CA VAL A 404 2.86 -3.53 5.69
C VAL A 404 3.49 -4.72 6.40
N ALA A 405 4.51 -5.36 5.81
CA ALA A 405 5.18 -6.51 6.42
C ALA A 405 5.91 -6.14 7.72
N LEU A 406 6.62 -4.99 7.75
CA LEU A 406 7.24 -4.46 8.96
C LEU A 406 6.19 -4.07 10.02
N CYS A 407 5.08 -3.47 9.62
CA CYS A 407 3.97 -3.16 10.51
C CYS A 407 3.35 -4.42 11.11
N ARG A 408 3.20 -5.50 10.33
CA ARG A 408 2.68 -6.78 10.83
C ARG A 408 3.64 -7.44 11.83
N PHE A 409 4.95 -7.38 11.57
CA PHE A 409 5.96 -7.80 12.54
C PHE A 409 5.83 -7.00 13.84
N ALA A 410 5.80 -5.66 13.75
CA ALA A 410 5.71 -4.79 14.90
C ALA A 410 4.38 -4.96 15.67
N GLU A 411 3.26 -5.16 14.97
CA GLU A 411 1.96 -5.45 15.58
C GLU A 411 2.05 -6.68 16.46
N LEU A 412 2.65 -7.78 15.99
CA LEU A 412 2.69 -9.04 16.75
C LEU A 412 3.86 -9.13 17.75
N ALA A 413 4.80 -8.17 17.71
CA ALA A 413 5.96 -8.13 18.60
C ALA A 413 5.61 -8.11 20.10
N HIS A 414 4.45 -7.57 20.48
CA HIS A 414 4.05 -7.54 21.89
C HIS A 414 3.56 -8.90 22.41
N GLU A 415 3.14 -9.81 21.53
CA GLU A 415 2.72 -11.17 21.89
C GLU A 415 3.92 -12.14 22.04
N MET A 416 5.10 -11.68 21.64
CA MET A 416 6.32 -12.47 21.54
C MET A 416 7.08 -12.50 22.88
N ASP A 417 6.51 -13.16 23.88
CA ASP A 417 7.20 -13.48 25.14
C ASP A 417 7.99 -14.80 25.03
N LEU A 418 8.63 -15.05 23.88
CA LEU A 418 9.26 -16.34 23.54
C LEU A 418 10.70 -16.50 24.01
N CYS A 419 11.25 -15.52 24.74
CA CYS A 419 12.62 -15.59 25.24
C CYS A 419 12.67 -15.88 26.74
N PRO A 420 13.43 -16.91 27.18
CA PRO A 420 13.71 -17.12 28.60
C PRO A 420 14.36 -15.87 29.21
N GLY A 421 13.60 -15.14 30.04
CA GLY A 421 14.05 -13.90 30.70
C GLY A 421 13.34 -12.61 30.26
N GLY A 422 12.39 -12.66 29.32
CA GLY A 422 11.60 -11.51 28.86
C GLY A 422 12.42 -10.52 28.02
N GLY A 423 11.95 -10.18 26.83
CA GLY A 423 12.44 -9.00 26.10
C GLY A 423 13.37 -9.21 24.90
N CYS A 424 13.17 -10.25 24.09
CA CYS A 424 13.72 -10.26 22.72
C CYS A 424 12.90 -9.36 21.79
N ALA A 425 11.58 -9.51 21.80
CA ALA A 425 10.71 -8.68 20.96
C ALA A 425 10.73 -7.19 21.35
N SER A 426 11.09 -6.87 22.60
CA SER A 426 11.28 -5.48 23.05
C SER A 426 12.58 -4.85 22.55
N ARG A 427 13.57 -5.62 22.09
CA ARG A 427 14.85 -5.08 21.59
C ARG A 427 14.81 -4.67 20.12
N GLU A 428 14.12 -5.47 19.30
CA GLU A 428 14.07 -5.25 17.85
C GLU A 428 12.93 -4.33 17.43
N LEU A 429 11.85 -4.27 18.21
CA LEU A 429 10.71 -3.40 17.93
C LEU A 429 11.10 -1.92 17.74
N PRO A 430 12.00 -1.30 18.54
CA PRO A 430 12.47 0.06 18.27
C PRO A 430 13.15 0.24 16.90
N VAL A 431 13.94 -0.75 16.46
CA VAL A 431 14.64 -0.71 15.16
C VAL A 431 13.62 -0.80 14.02
N VAL A 432 12.65 -1.71 14.15
CA VAL A 432 11.55 -1.83 13.19
C VAL A 432 10.70 -0.56 13.14
N LYS A 433 10.32 0.00 14.30
CA LYS A 433 9.56 1.27 14.37
C LYS A 433 10.34 2.44 13.76
N ASP A 434 11.66 2.49 13.93
CA ASP A 434 12.52 3.50 13.29
C ASP A 434 12.54 3.35 11.77
N ALA A 435 12.69 2.12 11.25
CA ALA A 435 12.62 1.85 9.82
C ALA A 435 11.25 2.22 9.21
N ILE A 436 10.15 1.85 9.88
CA ILE A 436 8.78 2.26 9.51
C ILE A 436 8.69 3.79 9.45
N SER A 437 9.14 4.48 10.50
CA SER A 437 9.08 5.94 10.59
C SER A 437 9.92 6.62 9.51
N LYS A 438 11.13 6.11 9.25
CA LYS A 438 12.06 6.63 8.25
C LYS A 438 11.48 6.49 6.85
N HIS A 439 10.92 5.34 6.51
CA HIS A 439 10.28 5.13 5.20
C HIS A 439 9.03 6.01 5.02
N LEU A 440 8.17 6.13 6.04
CA LEU A 440 7.03 7.04 6.01
C LEU A 440 7.44 8.50 5.78
N ASN A 441 8.46 8.96 6.50
CA ASN A 441 8.96 10.32 6.34
C ASN A 441 9.53 10.54 4.94
N TRP A 442 10.19 9.53 4.36
CA TRP A 442 10.64 9.57 2.97
C TRP A 442 9.46 9.68 1.99
N LEU A 443 8.41 8.86 2.13
CA LEU A 443 7.22 8.92 1.26
C LEU A 443 6.60 10.32 1.25
N ILE A 444 6.47 10.95 2.42
CA ILE A 444 5.97 12.33 2.55
C ILE A 444 6.96 13.32 1.91
N SER A 445 8.25 13.19 2.19
CA SER A 445 9.28 14.10 1.69
C SER A 445 9.37 14.08 0.17
N VAL A 446 9.48 12.89 -0.44
CA VAL A 446 9.59 12.74 -1.90
C VAL A 446 8.34 13.22 -2.61
N THR A 447 7.16 13.01 -2.02
CA THR A 447 5.87 13.45 -2.57
C THR A 447 5.73 14.98 -2.58
N ASN A 448 6.36 15.68 -1.62
CA ASN A 448 6.32 17.14 -1.49
C ASN A 448 7.58 17.85 -2.04
N GLU A 449 8.53 17.13 -2.63
CA GLU A 449 9.77 17.70 -3.18
C GLU A 449 9.51 18.69 -4.33
N VAL A 450 8.44 18.48 -5.08
CA VAL A 450 8.02 19.31 -6.22
C VAL A 450 6.58 19.78 -6.05
N GLY A 451 6.15 20.77 -6.82
CA GLY A 451 4.76 21.20 -6.83
C GLY A 451 3.82 20.06 -7.20
N ASN A 452 3.11 19.51 -6.22
CA ASN A 452 2.28 18.32 -6.37
C ASN A 452 0.86 18.57 -5.83
N PRO A 453 0.01 19.24 -6.62
CA PRO A 453 -1.28 19.74 -6.16
C PRO A 453 -2.24 18.60 -5.78
N PHE A 454 -2.14 17.45 -6.46
CA PHE A 454 -2.97 16.28 -6.21
C PHE A 454 -2.45 15.41 -5.06
N GLY A 455 -1.23 15.64 -4.58
CA GLY A 455 -0.60 14.80 -3.57
C GLY A 455 -0.26 13.38 -4.06
N TYR A 456 -0.15 13.18 -5.37
CA TYR A 456 0.15 11.87 -5.97
C TYR A 456 1.48 11.35 -5.44
N ALA A 457 1.50 10.15 -4.86
CA ALA A 457 2.70 9.56 -4.26
C ALA A 457 3.84 9.50 -5.28
N ARG A 458 4.97 10.15 -4.97
CA ARG A 458 6.18 10.07 -5.79
C ARG A 458 7.06 8.90 -5.33
N GLN A 459 8.03 8.53 -6.17
CA GLN A 459 8.93 7.39 -5.92
C GLN A 459 10.33 7.68 -6.43
N THR A 460 11.30 6.89 -5.99
CA THR A 460 12.67 6.91 -6.53
C THR A 460 12.82 5.73 -7.49
N ALA A 461 13.27 5.99 -8.70
CA ALA A 461 13.48 4.96 -9.72
C ALA A 461 14.82 5.15 -10.43
N LYS A 462 15.35 4.07 -10.99
CA LYS A 462 16.46 4.12 -11.94
C LYS A 462 15.90 4.02 -13.35
N THR A 463 16.14 5.06 -14.14
CA THR A 463 15.71 5.17 -15.54
C THR A 463 16.79 5.90 -16.32
N GLN A 464 17.02 5.51 -17.57
CA GLN A 464 18.10 6.06 -18.40
C GLN A 464 19.46 6.05 -17.67
N ASN A 465 19.73 4.96 -16.93
CA ASN A 465 20.92 4.76 -16.08
C ASN A 465 21.12 5.78 -14.95
N THR A 466 20.10 6.58 -14.61
CA THR A 466 20.14 7.59 -13.56
C THR A 466 19.10 7.31 -12.49
N ILE A 467 19.49 7.38 -11.23
CA ILE A 467 18.55 7.33 -10.10
C ILE A 467 17.96 8.72 -9.91
N LYS A 468 16.64 8.84 -10.00
CA LYS A 468 15.92 10.10 -9.81
C LYS A 468 14.53 9.87 -9.20
N ASN A 469 13.96 10.94 -8.65
CA ASN A 469 12.59 10.91 -8.15
C ASN A 469 11.60 11.15 -9.30
N THR A 470 10.61 10.29 -9.44
CA THR A 470 9.59 10.32 -10.51
C THR A 470 8.18 10.35 -9.90
N PHE A 471 7.20 10.80 -10.69
CA PHE A 471 5.79 10.56 -10.35
C PHE A 471 5.45 9.10 -10.66
N PHE A 472 5.57 8.72 -11.93
CA PHE A 472 5.18 7.40 -12.41
C PHE A 472 6.37 6.45 -12.51
N ILE A 473 6.08 5.15 -12.62
CA ILE A 473 7.09 4.13 -12.92
C ILE A 473 7.76 4.39 -14.28
N PRO A 474 9.05 4.04 -14.44
CA PRO A 474 9.69 4.11 -15.73
C PRO A 474 9.18 3.01 -16.68
N HIS A 475 9.02 3.37 -17.96
CA HIS A 475 8.67 2.42 -19.02
C HIS A 475 9.92 1.64 -19.48
N ASP A 476 11.12 2.22 -19.34
CA ASP A 476 12.40 1.54 -19.57
C ASP A 476 12.82 0.67 -18.38
N ASN A 477 12.03 -0.39 -18.14
CA ASN A 477 12.27 -1.35 -17.07
C ASN A 477 12.60 -2.76 -17.61
N GLU A 478 12.91 -3.68 -16.70
CA GLU A 478 13.43 -5.02 -17.01
C GLU A 478 12.45 -5.91 -17.80
N SER A 479 11.16 -5.59 -17.82
CA SER A 479 10.17 -6.30 -18.67
C SER A 479 10.27 -5.91 -20.15
N ASN A 480 10.82 -4.73 -20.46
CA ASN A 480 10.85 -4.11 -21.79
C ASN A 480 9.47 -3.77 -22.40
N TYR A 481 8.37 -4.00 -21.70
CA TYR A 481 7.04 -3.69 -22.24
C TYR A 481 6.00 -3.31 -21.17
N TRP A 482 6.12 -3.85 -19.96
CA TRP A 482 5.09 -3.75 -18.94
C TRP A 482 5.24 -2.47 -18.12
N TRP A 483 4.19 -1.66 -18.21
CA TRP A 483 3.92 -0.49 -17.41
C TRP A 483 2.45 -0.17 -17.62
N GLN A 484 1.81 0.37 -16.59
CA GLN A 484 0.39 0.68 -16.61
C GLN A 484 0.12 1.77 -15.57
N GLY A 485 -1.15 2.13 -15.39
CA GLY A 485 -1.56 2.89 -14.23
C GLY A 485 -1.22 2.19 -12.90
N GLU A 486 -1.19 2.98 -11.84
CA GLU A 486 -0.59 2.60 -10.56
C GLU A 486 -1.62 2.58 -9.41
N ASP A 487 -2.91 2.39 -9.68
CA ASP A 487 -3.94 2.52 -8.64
C ASP A 487 -3.81 1.50 -7.50
N ALA A 488 -3.21 0.33 -7.78
CA ALA A 488 -2.90 -0.70 -6.79
C ALA A 488 -1.79 -0.20 -5.87
N ARG A 489 -0.73 0.37 -6.45
CA ARG A 489 0.35 1.05 -5.71
C ARG A 489 -0.22 2.15 -4.82
N LEU A 490 -1.06 3.04 -5.35
CA LEU A 490 -1.63 4.15 -4.60
C LEU A 490 -2.42 3.65 -3.38
N ALA A 491 -3.30 2.66 -3.58
CA ALA A 491 -4.06 2.08 -2.49
C ALA A 491 -3.18 1.29 -1.50
N SER A 492 -2.14 0.60 -1.96
CA SER A 492 -1.16 -0.09 -1.09
C SER A 492 -0.42 0.90 -0.18
N LEU A 493 -0.02 2.05 -0.72
CA LEU A 493 0.67 3.11 0.02
C LEU A 493 -0.26 3.79 1.02
N SER A 494 -1.52 4.01 0.66
CA SER A 494 -2.54 4.48 1.61
C SER A 494 -2.73 3.49 2.75
N ALA A 495 -2.90 2.19 2.45
CA ALA A 495 -3.08 1.16 3.46
C ALA A 495 -1.87 1.08 4.40
N ALA A 496 -0.66 1.09 3.85
CA ALA A 496 0.57 1.04 4.60
C ALA A 496 0.76 2.26 5.52
N ALA A 497 0.48 3.46 5.00
CA ALA A 497 0.60 4.70 5.76
C ALA A 497 -0.34 4.75 6.98
N VAL A 498 -1.60 4.35 6.79
CA VAL A 498 -2.59 4.29 7.87
C VAL A 498 -2.25 3.20 8.88
N TYR A 499 -1.88 2.00 8.42
CA TYR A 499 -1.50 0.89 9.29
C TYR A 499 -0.28 1.24 10.14
N ALA A 500 0.74 1.84 9.53
CA ALA A 500 1.94 2.29 10.22
C ALA A 500 1.62 3.34 11.29
N THR A 501 0.71 4.28 11.03
CA THR A 501 0.28 5.25 12.06
C THR A 501 -0.34 4.55 13.27
N LYS A 502 -1.15 3.51 13.07
CA LYS A 502 -1.75 2.74 14.17
C LYS A 502 -0.70 1.99 14.98
N VAL A 503 0.25 1.33 14.30
CA VAL A 503 1.34 0.58 14.93
C VAL A 503 2.32 1.50 15.66
N LEU A 504 2.65 2.67 15.09
CA LEU A 504 3.56 3.62 15.70
C LEU A 504 2.95 4.32 16.92
N GLY A 505 1.65 4.59 16.92
CA GLY A 505 0.95 5.32 17.96
C GLY A 505 0.93 6.84 17.69
N ASP A 506 1.10 7.64 18.75
CA ASP A 506 1.15 9.10 18.62
C ASP A 506 2.44 9.53 17.90
N THR A 507 2.29 10.04 16.68
CA THR A 507 3.40 10.46 15.82
C THR A 507 3.26 11.95 15.48
N PRO A 508 4.35 12.75 15.54
CA PRO A 508 4.27 14.20 15.28
C PRO A 508 3.71 14.56 13.89
N ASN A 509 3.87 13.67 12.90
CA ASN A 509 3.51 13.91 11.50
C ASN A 509 2.16 13.28 11.11
N LYS A 510 1.29 12.96 12.09
CA LYS A 510 0.02 12.26 11.84
C LYS A 510 -0.87 12.97 10.82
N LYS A 511 -0.89 14.30 10.80
CA LYS A 511 -1.71 15.08 9.87
C LYS A 511 -1.21 14.92 8.43
N GLU A 512 0.10 14.98 8.25
CA GLU A 512 0.78 14.81 6.97
C GLU A 512 0.61 13.37 6.44
N ILE A 513 0.70 12.37 7.32
CA ILE A 513 0.45 10.97 6.97
C ILE A 513 -1.01 10.75 6.54
N ASN A 514 -1.98 11.30 7.30
CA ASN A 514 -3.39 11.20 6.95
C ASN A 514 -3.70 11.88 5.61
N LYS A 515 -3.08 13.04 5.35
CA LYS A 515 -3.20 13.73 4.06
C LYS A 515 -2.61 12.87 2.94
N TYR A 516 -1.39 12.37 3.11
CA TYR A 516 -0.73 11.49 2.14
C TYR A 516 -1.61 10.28 1.79
N ALA A 517 -2.14 9.57 2.78
CA ALA A 517 -3.00 8.41 2.54
C ALA A 517 -4.31 8.80 1.83
N THR A 518 -4.91 9.92 2.23
CA THR A 518 -6.19 10.39 1.68
C THR A 518 -6.05 10.82 0.22
N ASP A 519 -4.99 11.54 -0.12
CA ASP A 519 -4.72 11.99 -1.49
C ASP A 519 -4.63 10.81 -2.48
N GLN A 520 -4.07 9.67 -2.05
CA GLN A 520 -3.96 8.48 -2.91
C GLN A 520 -5.33 7.89 -3.24
N LEU A 521 -6.23 7.80 -2.26
CA LEU A 521 -7.59 7.32 -2.51
C LEU A 521 -8.42 8.35 -3.28
N ASP A 522 -8.23 9.63 -3.00
CA ASP A 522 -8.91 10.69 -3.74
C ASP A 522 -8.54 10.66 -5.24
N TRP A 523 -7.27 10.37 -5.56
CA TRP A 523 -6.82 10.20 -6.95
C TRP A 523 -7.62 9.12 -7.68
N ILE A 524 -7.72 7.92 -7.08
CA ILE A 524 -8.49 6.78 -7.60
C ILE A 524 -9.97 7.18 -7.75
N LEU A 525 -10.50 7.97 -6.83
CA LEU A 525 -11.91 8.36 -6.75
C LEU A 525 -12.25 9.68 -7.48
N GLY A 526 -11.39 10.13 -8.39
CA GLY A 526 -11.70 11.22 -9.33
C GLY A 526 -11.05 12.58 -9.05
N LYS A 527 -10.25 12.71 -7.99
CA LYS A 527 -9.37 13.87 -7.76
C LYS A 527 -8.06 13.69 -8.54
N ASN A 528 -8.16 13.70 -9.86
CA ASN A 528 -7.02 13.60 -10.78
C ASN A 528 -7.24 14.54 -11.99
N PRO A 529 -6.19 14.87 -12.77
CA PRO A 529 -6.28 15.80 -13.90
C PRO A 529 -7.34 15.48 -14.96
N TYR A 530 -7.79 14.23 -15.03
CA TYR A 530 -8.79 13.77 -16.00
C TYR A 530 -10.21 13.70 -15.44
N GLY A 531 -10.37 14.01 -14.15
CA GLY A 531 -11.64 13.99 -13.44
C GLY A 531 -12.36 12.63 -13.53
N VAL A 532 -11.60 11.53 -13.60
CA VAL A 532 -12.14 10.18 -13.80
C VAL A 532 -12.05 9.37 -12.51
N CYS A 533 -13.17 8.83 -12.06
CA CYS A 533 -13.22 7.87 -10.97
C CYS A 533 -12.91 6.47 -11.52
N MET A 534 -11.79 5.90 -11.11
CA MET A 534 -11.26 4.63 -11.62
C MET A 534 -12.06 3.42 -11.12
N MET A 535 -12.83 3.58 -10.04
CA MET A 535 -13.80 2.59 -9.60
C MET A 535 -15.06 2.65 -10.48
N TYR A 536 -15.28 1.60 -11.28
CA TYR A 536 -16.35 1.58 -12.26
C TYR A 536 -17.74 1.70 -11.64
N LYS A 537 -18.58 2.54 -12.25
CA LYS A 537 -19.92 2.98 -11.78
C LYS A 537 -19.95 3.76 -10.47
N LYS A 538 -18.82 4.33 -10.03
CA LYS A 538 -18.78 5.31 -8.92
C LYS A 538 -18.35 6.68 -9.41
N GLY A 539 -18.70 7.74 -8.68
CA GLY A 539 -18.42 9.11 -9.11
C GLY A 539 -19.23 9.49 -10.36
N LYS A 540 -18.64 10.29 -11.24
CA LYS A 540 -19.35 10.91 -12.39
C LYS A 540 -18.87 10.44 -13.74
N LYS A 541 -17.56 10.26 -13.88
CA LYS A 541 -16.90 9.82 -15.10
C LYS A 541 -16.10 8.57 -14.75
N ASN A 542 -16.35 7.48 -15.46
CA ASN A 542 -15.65 6.21 -15.28
C ASN A 542 -14.83 5.85 -16.52
N PRO A 543 -13.82 4.97 -16.38
CA PRO A 543 -13.20 4.30 -17.53
C PRO A 543 -14.25 3.66 -18.44
N ALA A 544 -13.93 3.61 -19.74
CA ALA A 544 -14.73 2.84 -20.68
C ALA A 544 -14.69 1.35 -20.33
N ILE A 545 -15.68 0.60 -20.81
CA ILE A 545 -15.62 -0.87 -20.78
C ILE A 545 -14.41 -1.30 -21.60
N TYR A 546 -13.56 -2.15 -21.01
CA TYR A 546 -12.40 -2.68 -21.70
C TYR A 546 -12.83 -3.82 -22.64
N ASP A 547 -12.58 -3.63 -23.93
CA ASP A 547 -12.83 -4.61 -24.99
C ASP A 547 -11.49 -5.24 -25.39
N GLY A 548 -11.05 -6.22 -24.59
CA GLY A 548 -9.77 -6.91 -24.73
C GLY A 548 -9.75 -7.97 -25.85
N SER A 549 -8.76 -8.85 -25.83
CA SER A 549 -8.66 -9.95 -26.82
C SER A 549 -9.49 -11.18 -26.48
N SER A 550 -9.94 -11.33 -25.23
CA SER A 550 -10.79 -12.43 -24.81
C SER A 550 -12.27 -12.09 -25.04
N ASN A 551 -13.12 -13.11 -25.28
CA ASN A 551 -14.57 -12.92 -25.37
C ASN A 551 -15.24 -12.71 -24.00
N TYR A 552 -14.45 -12.48 -22.96
CA TYR A 552 -14.89 -12.26 -21.60
C TYR A 552 -14.83 -10.76 -21.31
N ASP A 553 -15.99 -10.16 -21.00
CA ASP A 553 -16.05 -8.80 -20.47
C ASP A 553 -16.36 -8.87 -18.97
N ALA A 554 -15.36 -8.56 -18.16
CA ALA A 554 -15.50 -8.37 -16.73
C ALA A 554 -15.14 -6.97 -16.27
N THR A 555 -15.52 -5.95 -17.05
CA THR A 555 -15.62 -4.61 -16.48
C THR A 555 -16.79 -4.56 -15.49
N LEU A 556 -16.49 -4.86 -14.22
CA LEU A 556 -17.46 -5.07 -13.16
C LEU A 556 -17.60 -3.83 -12.28
N GLU A 557 -18.81 -3.57 -11.79
CA GLU A 557 -19.04 -2.52 -10.80
C GLU A 557 -18.22 -2.80 -9.54
N GLY A 558 -17.53 -1.77 -9.02
CA GLY A 558 -16.64 -1.88 -7.87
C GLY A 558 -15.21 -2.31 -8.22
N GLY A 559 -15.00 -2.85 -9.42
CA GLY A 559 -13.67 -3.06 -9.98
C GLY A 559 -12.98 -1.73 -10.28
N ILE A 560 -11.67 -1.71 -10.11
CA ILE A 560 -10.83 -0.51 -10.30
C ILE A 560 -9.89 -0.75 -11.49
N ALA A 561 -9.88 0.20 -12.42
CA ALA A 561 -9.01 0.18 -13.59
C ALA A 561 -7.52 0.40 -13.21
N ASN A 562 -6.62 0.07 -14.15
CA ASN A 562 -5.19 0.27 -13.99
C ASN A 562 -4.84 1.72 -13.57
N GLY A 563 -5.44 2.70 -14.24
CA GLY A 563 -5.33 4.11 -13.87
C GLY A 563 -4.35 4.91 -14.74
N ILE A 564 -3.97 6.10 -14.28
CA ILE A 564 -3.16 7.07 -15.03
C ILE A 564 -1.66 6.73 -14.96
N SER A 565 -0.93 6.97 -16.05
CA SER A 565 0.51 6.69 -16.15
C SER A 565 1.32 7.91 -16.59
N GLY A 566 2.66 7.76 -16.57
CA GLY A 566 3.58 8.67 -17.24
C GLY A 566 3.42 8.59 -18.76
N LEU A 567 3.70 9.70 -19.43
CA LEU A 567 3.66 9.77 -20.90
C LEU A 567 4.97 9.27 -21.52
N ASN A 568 6.09 9.69 -20.94
CA ASN A 568 7.42 9.46 -21.50
C ASN A 568 8.05 8.20 -20.93
N THR A 569 9.04 7.68 -21.65
CA THR A 569 9.76 6.45 -21.28
C THR A 569 10.35 6.47 -19.87
N ASP A 570 10.74 7.64 -19.38
CA ASP A 570 11.34 7.80 -18.05
C ASP A 570 10.32 8.03 -16.92
N GLY A 571 9.03 7.84 -17.19
CA GLY A 571 7.93 8.06 -16.27
C GLY A 571 7.51 9.52 -16.11
N SER A 572 8.05 10.45 -16.92
CA SER A 572 7.64 11.86 -16.92
C SER A 572 6.41 12.13 -17.79
N GLY A 573 5.82 13.31 -17.63
CA GLY A 573 4.55 13.71 -18.23
C GLY A 573 3.37 12.96 -17.61
N ILE A 574 2.22 13.00 -18.29
CA ILE A 574 1.01 12.30 -17.87
C ILE A 574 0.18 11.90 -19.08
N VAL A 575 -0.42 10.72 -19.03
CA VAL A 575 -1.31 10.22 -20.07
C VAL A 575 -2.41 9.36 -19.46
N TRP A 576 -3.59 9.45 -20.05
CA TRP A 576 -4.76 8.64 -19.70
C TRP A 576 -5.49 8.28 -20.98
N ASP A 577 -5.55 6.98 -21.27
CA ASP A 577 -6.34 6.40 -22.38
C ASP A 577 -6.10 7.11 -23.73
N ASP A 578 -4.83 7.40 -24.04
CA ASP A 578 -4.42 8.00 -25.32
C ASP A 578 -3.28 7.19 -25.94
N VAL A 579 -3.66 6.10 -26.61
CA VAL A 579 -2.73 5.23 -27.34
C VAL A 579 -1.92 5.99 -28.39
N ASN A 580 -2.48 7.06 -28.99
CA ASN A 580 -1.81 7.84 -30.03
C ASN A 580 -0.66 8.69 -29.48
N ALA A 581 -0.74 9.10 -28.21
CA ALA A 581 0.33 9.81 -27.53
C ALA A 581 1.59 8.94 -27.29
N ILE A 582 1.45 7.61 -27.36
CA ILE A 582 2.53 6.66 -27.10
C ILE A 582 3.03 5.99 -28.38
N ASN A 583 2.19 5.16 -29.02
CA ASN A 583 2.62 4.34 -30.17
C ASN A 583 1.53 4.07 -31.22
N GLY A 584 0.29 4.53 -30.99
CA GLY A 584 -0.85 4.37 -31.88
C GLY A 584 -1.44 2.97 -31.95
N LYS A 585 -0.98 2.02 -31.12
CA LYS A 585 -1.52 0.66 -31.10
C LYS A 585 -2.78 0.62 -30.23
N SER A 586 -3.93 0.38 -30.86
CA SER A 586 -5.23 0.40 -30.16
C SER A 586 -5.31 -0.58 -29.00
N TRP A 587 -4.60 -1.71 -29.07
CA TRP A 587 -4.62 -2.72 -28.01
C TRP A 587 -3.88 -2.29 -26.75
N ASP A 588 -2.99 -1.29 -26.78
CA ASP A 588 -2.24 -0.84 -25.59
C ASP A 588 -3.11 -0.09 -24.56
N ASN A 589 -4.41 0.09 -24.82
CA ASN A 589 -5.34 0.73 -23.89
C ASN A 589 -5.53 -0.05 -22.59
N TRP A 590 -5.18 -1.35 -22.55
CA TRP A 590 -5.16 -2.17 -21.32
C TRP A 590 -4.44 -1.45 -20.18
N ARG A 591 -3.34 -0.74 -20.47
CA ARG A 591 -2.51 0.00 -19.51
C ARG A 591 -3.27 1.01 -18.66
N TRP A 592 -4.43 1.48 -19.12
CA TRP A 592 -5.21 2.51 -18.43
C TRP A 592 -6.58 2.00 -17.98
N ILE A 593 -7.35 1.39 -18.88
CA ILE A 593 -8.79 1.16 -18.65
C ILE A 593 -9.14 -0.24 -18.16
N GLU A 594 -8.25 -1.22 -18.33
CA GLU A 594 -8.49 -2.59 -17.87
C GLU A 594 -8.57 -2.63 -16.34
N GLN A 595 -9.56 -3.33 -15.79
CA GLN A 595 -9.60 -3.65 -14.37
C GLN A 595 -8.67 -4.81 -14.08
N TRP A 596 -7.97 -4.75 -12.96
CA TRP A 596 -7.05 -5.80 -12.52
C TRP A 596 -7.21 -6.05 -11.02
N LEU A 597 -7.27 -7.33 -10.64
CA LEU A 597 -7.64 -7.80 -9.31
C LEU A 597 -6.91 -7.09 -8.15
N PRO A 598 -5.58 -6.87 -8.20
CA PRO A 598 -4.83 -6.16 -7.16
C PRO A 598 -5.30 -4.73 -6.88
N HIS A 599 -5.90 -4.01 -7.83
CA HIS A 599 -6.41 -2.65 -7.58
C HIS A 599 -7.53 -2.66 -6.55
N SER A 600 -8.53 -3.50 -6.78
CA SER A 600 -9.66 -3.68 -5.87
C SER A 600 -9.21 -4.28 -4.53
N THR A 601 -8.23 -5.19 -4.56
CA THR A 601 -7.64 -5.80 -3.36
C THR A 601 -6.93 -4.77 -2.48
N TRP A 602 -6.08 -3.93 -3.05
CA TRP A 602 -5.40 -2.90 -2.28
C TRP A 602 -6.34 -1.80 -1.81
N TYR A 603 -7.38 -1.48 -2.59
CA TYR A 603 -8.42 -0.56 -2.14
C TYR A 603 -9.19 -1.13 -0.93
N LEU A 604 -9.54 -2.43 -0.95
CA LEU A 604 -10.11 -3.12 0.22
C LEU A 604 -9.17 -3.01 1.43
N MET A 605 -7.86 -3.23 1.26
CA MET A 605 -6.87 -3.07 2.33
C MET A 605 -6.78 -1.64 2.86
N ALA A 606 -6.92 -0.64 1.98
CA ALA A 606 -6.94 0.76 2.39
C ALA A 606 -8.18 1.09 3.24
N LEU A 607 -9.34 0.50 2.92
CA LEU A 607 -10.53 0.59 3.78
C LEU A 607 -10.34 -0.19 5.08
N ALA A 608 -9.78 -1.41 5.01
CA ALA A 608 -9.56 -2.25 6.17
C ALA A 608 -8.69 -1.57 7.22
N THR A 609 -7.61 -0.93 6.80
CA THR A 609 -6.70 -0.18 7.70
C THR A 609 -7.31 1.13 8.19
N ARG A 610 -8.04 1.86 7.33
CA ARG A 610 -8.77 3.09 7.70
C ARG A 610 -9.82 2.83 8.78
N TYR A 611 -10.66 1.82 8.59
CA TYR A 611 -11.72 1.42 9.53
C TYR A 611 -11.27 0.36 10.53
N ASP A 612 -9.96 0.13 10.70
CA ASP A 612 -9.43 -0.91 11.58
C ASP A 612 -9.81 -0.64 13.05
N GLU A 613 -10.52 -1.59 13.65
CA GLU A 613 -11.06 -1.54 15.01
C GLU A 613 -10.15 -2.29 16.00
N VAL A 614 -9.20 -3.08 15.51
CA VAL A 614 -8.45 -4.10 16.26
C VAL A 614 -7.02 -3.66 16.51
N THR A 615 -6.30 -3.20 15.49
CA THR A 615 -4.88 -2.84 15.63
C THR A 615 -4.71 -1.75 16.69
N ARG A 616 -3.68 -1.92 17.50
CA ARG A 616 -3.26 -0.97 18.53
C ARG A 616 -1.81 -0.59 18.32
N GLU A 617 -1.38 0.43 19.04
CA GLU A 617 0.03 0.81 19.11
C GLU A 617 0.87 -0.40 19.52
N ALA A 618 1.93 -0.66 18.76
CA ALA A 618 2.95 -1.61 19.14
C ALA A 618 3.72 -1.04 20.33
N THR A 619 3.30 -1.45 21.51
CA THR A 619 3.98 -1.21 22.78
C THR A 619 4.87 -2.41 23.08
N GLY A 620 6.13 -2.18 23.46
CA GLY A 620 6.94 -3.25 24.03
C GLY A 620 6.27 -3.78 25.30
N ALA A 621 6.57 -5.02 25.71
CA ALA A 621 6.04 -5.62 26.93
C ALA A 621 5.96 -4.58 28.06
N LYS A 622 4.76 -4.44 28.65
CA LYS A 622 4.50 -3.62 29.84
C LYS A 622 5.16 -4.22 31.07
N ASP A 623 6.48 -4.34 31.05
CA ASP A 623 7.24 -4.36 32.29
C ASP A 623 7.66 -2.92 32.58
N GLY A 624 7.16 -2.42 33.69
CA GLY A 624 7.60 -1.16 34.26
C GLY A 624 9.08 -1.22 34.61
N ILE A 625 9.95 -1.07 33.62
CA ILE A 625 11.28 -0.52 33.83
C ILE A 625 11.11 0.98 33.73
N VAL A 626 10.63 1.57 34.84
CA VAL A 626 10.88 2.98 35.11
C VAL A 626 12.38 3.17 34.97
N THR A 627 12.80 3.77 33.85
CA THR A 627 14.18 4.20 33.66
C THR A 627 14.38 5.36 34.63
N GLN A 628 14.67 5.05 35.89
CA GLN A 628 15.20 6.07 36.78
C GLN A 628 16.58 6.42 36.23
N ILE A 629 16.66 7.56 35.54
CA ILE A 629 17.91 8.14 35.12
C ILE A 629 18.75 8.35 36.39
N ALA A 630 19.86 7.62 36.50
CA ALA A 630 20.77 7.77 37.62
C ALA A 630 21.21 9.24 37.73
N THR A 631 20.94 9.89 38.86
CA THR A 631 21.37 11.28 39.13
C THR A 631 22.87 11.37 39.40
N GLY A 632 23.55 10.23 39.54
CA GLY A 632 25.00 10.10 39.69
C GLY A 632 25.46 8.65 39.69
N PHE A 633 26.76 8.40 39.57
CA PHE A 633 27.34 7.06 39.68
C PHE A 633 28.75 7.10 40.28
N ASN A 634 29.12 6.04 40.99
CA ASN A 634 30.48 5.81 41.47
C ASN A 634 31.19 4.81 40.57
N MET A 635 32.51 4.93 40.45
CA MET A 635 33.32 4.01 39.66
C MET A 635 34.64 3.72 40.36
N SER A 636 35.18 2.54 40.12
CA SER A 636 36.57 2.19 40.45
C SER A 636 37.21 1.47 39.26
N LEU A 637 38.47 1.80 38.98
CA LEU A 637 39.26 1.16 37.93
C LEU A 637 40.40 0.38 38.59
N ASN A 638 40.30 -0.95 38.56
CA ASN A 638 41.30 -1.86 39.09
C ASN A 638 42.01 -2.53 37.92
N GLY A 639 43.18 -2.02 37.53
CA GLY A 639 43.87 -2.46 36.32
C GLY A 639 43.04 -2.14 35.07
N ARG A 640 42.64 -3.19 34.34
CA ARG A 640 41.75 -3.08 33.17
C ARG A 640 40.33 -3.56 33.46
N THR A 641 39.91 -3.53 34.71
CA THR A 641 38.53 -3.82 35.12
C THR A 641 37.90 -2.56 35.69
N LEU A 642 36.86 -2.07 35.02
CA LEU A 642 36.08 -0.91 35.48
C LEU A 642 34.81 -1.39 36.15
N ILE A 643 34.62 -1.03 37.41
CA ILE A 643 33.39 -1.30 38.16
C ILE A 643 32.61 0.01 38.26
N VAL A 644 31.31 -0.03 37.93
CA VAL A 644 30.40 1.11 37.95
C VAL A 644 29.18 0.79 38.81
N ASN A 645 28.90 1.65 39.79
CA ASN A 645 27.76 1.54 40.69
C ASN A 645 26.87 2.77 40.53
N LEU A 646 25.62 2.57 40.14
CA LEU A 646 24.65 3.63 39.91
C LEU A 646 23.98 4.05 41.21
N GLN A 647 23.91 5.35 41.47
CA GLN A 647 23.16 5.87 42.61
C GLN A 647 21.69 6.04 42.21
N ASN A 648 20.78 5.44 42.98
CA ASN A 648 19.32 5.55 42.82
C ASN A 648 18.79 5.14 41.43
N ALA A 649 19.44 4.19 40.75
CA ALA A 649 18.94 3.63 39.49
C ALA A 649 19.02 2.10 39.51
N LYS A 650 17.91 1.44 39.16
CA LYS A 650 17.85 -0.03 39.04
C LYS A 650 18.48 -0.54 37.74
N SER A 651 18.45 0.25 36.68
CA SER A 651 19.03 -0.05 35.37
C SER A 651 19.44 1.21 34.61
N SER A 652 20.60 1.18 33.94
CA SER A 652 21.05 2.18 32.98
C SER A 652 22.17 1.58 32.12
N SER A 653 22.53 2.22 31.02
CA SER A 653 23.64 1.76 30.17
C SER A 653 24.90 2.59 30.39
N ILE A 654 26.03 1.91 30.56
CA ILE A 654 27.37 2.49 30.69
C ILE A 654 28.01 2.53 29.31
N GLN A 655 28.18 3.72 28.77
CA GLN A 655 28.90 3.94 27.51
C GLN A 655 30.33 4.36 27.80
N LEU A 656 31.31 3.72 27.16
CA LEU A 656 32.68 4.26 27.07
C LEU A 656 32.91 4.85 25.69
N THR A 657 33.43 6.07 25.64
CA THR A 657 33.89 6.72 24.42
C THR A 657 35.37 7.11 24.53
N ASP A 658 36.05 7.19 23.40
CA ASP A 658 37.38 7.81 23.33
C ASP A 658 37.29 9.35 23.34
N LEU A 659 38.43 10.03 23.37
CA LEU A 659 38.49 11.50 23.35
C LEU A 659 37.96 12.14 22.05
N LYS A 660 37.76 11.35 20.99
CA LYS A 660 37.14 11.79 19.73
C LYS A 660 35.61 11.58 19.73
N GLY A 661 35.05 11.13 20.85
CA GLY A 661 33.61 10.86 20.99
C GLY A 661 33.16 9.53 20.39
N ARG A 662 34.09 8.69 19.88
CA ARG A 662 33.73 7.39 19.31
C ARG A 662 33.43 6.41 20.43
N LYS A 663 32.29 5.73 20.35
CA LYS A 663 31.87 4.69 21.30
C LYS A 663 32.77 3.46 21.13
N VAL A 664 33.42 3.06 22.22
CA VAL A 664 34.32 1.91 22.26
C VAL A 664 33.75 0.74 23.07
N MET A 665 32.76 0.99 23.93
CA MET A 665 32.05 -0.04 24.69
C MET A 665 30.68 0.48 25.13
N ASN A 666 29.71 -0.43 25.28
CA ASN A 666 28.39 -0.14 25.83
C ASN A 666 27.92 -1.35 26.63
N GLN A 667 27.64 -1.20 27.92
CA GLN A 667 27.24 -2.30 28.77
C GLN A 667 26.08 -1.89 29.69
N PRO A 668 24.99 -2.66 29.75
CA PRO A 668 23.92 -2.39 30.72
C PRO A 668 24.39 -2.70 32.15
N ALA A 669 23.93 -1.91 33.11
CA ALA A 669 23.99 -2.22 34.53
C ALA A 669 22.88 -3.20 34.91
N VAL A 670 23.22 -4.21 35.69
CA VAL A 670 22.27 -5.15 36.29
C VAL A 670 22.12 -4.80 37.77
N ALA A 671 20.90 -4.52 38.21
CA ALA A 671 20.60 -4.08 39.58
C ALA A 671 21.48 -2.90 40.05
N GLY A 672 21.73 -1.93 39.16
CA GLY A 672 22.56 -0.75 39.44
C GLY A 672 24.07 -1.00 39.44
N HIS A 673 24.55 -2.19 39.04
CA HIS A 673 25.98 -2.54 39.05
C HIS A 673 26.45 -3.00 37.66
N ALA A 674 27.66 -2.62 37.26
CA ALA A 674 28.31 -3.13 36.05
C ALA A 674 29.81 -3.32 36.25
N THR A 675 30.34 -4.40 35.68
CA THR A 675 31.78 -4.69 35.63
C THR A 675 32.19 -4.81 34.17
N LEU A 676 32.98 -3.87 33.67
CA LEU A 676 33.45 -3.80 32.30
C LEU A 676 34.89 -4.28 32.22
N ASN A 677 35.14 -5.23 31.31
CA ASN A 677 36.48 -5.73 31.01
C ASN A 677 37.10 -4.90 29.87
N LEU A 678 38.16 -4.16 30.18
CA LEU A 678 38.82 -3.21 29.27
C LEU A 678 40.10 -3.77 28.63
N GLN A 679 40.32 -5.10 28.67
CA GLN A 679 41.55 -5.72 28.16
C GLN A 679 41.80 -5.43 26.67
N THR A 680 40.73 -5.29 25.88
CA THR A 680 40.79 -5.00 24.44
C THR A 680 41.01 -3.52 24.12
N LEU A 681 40.93 -2.63 25.10
CA LEU A 681 41.17 -1.20 24.91
C LEU A 681 42.66 -0.87 24.91
N LYS A 682 43.06 0.06 24.04
CA LYS A 682 44.40 0.63 24.03
C LYS A 682 44.61 1.48 25.29
N SER A 683 45.86 1.58 25.77
CA SER A 683 46.18 2.49 26.87
C SER A 683 45.86 3.94 26.46
N GLY A 684 45.12 4.66 27.30
CA GLY A 684 44.59 5.97 26.94
C GLY A 684 43.51 6.50 27.89
N VAL A 685 43.02 7.69 27.60
CA VAL A 685 41.93 8.33 28.36
C VAL A 685 40.59 8.08 27.68
N TYR A 686 39.61 7.65 28.47
CA TYR A 686 38.25 7.35 28.02
C TYR A 686 37.22 8.10 28.86
N ILE A 687 36.05 8.34 28.27
CA ILE A 687 34.89 8.95 28.93
C ILE A 687 33.88 7.84 29.20
N VAL A 688 33.51 7.67 30.47
CA VAL A 688 32.41 6.82 30.91
C VAL A 688 31.17 7.71 31.03
N LYS A 689 30.11 7.38 30.30
CA LYS A 689 28.83 8.09 30.28
C LYS A 689 27.72 7.18 30.80
N VAL A 690 26.93 7.68 31.74
CA VAL A 690 25.69 7.05 32.22
C VAL A 690 24.61 8.13 32.22
N GLY A 691 23.59 7.98 31.37
CA GLY A 691 22.61 9.04 31.13
C GLY A 691 23.29 10.34 30.69
N ASN A 692 23.05 11.43 31.44
CA ASN A 692 23.68 12.75 31.19
C ASN A 692 24.98 12.98 31.99
N THR A 693 25.38 12.04 32.85
CA THR A 693 26.57 12.18 33.70
C THR A 693 27.78 11.55 33.02
N VAL A 694 28.91 12.26 33.02
CA VAL A 694 30.17 11.80 32.44
C VAL A 694 31.31 11.83 33.45
N LYS A 695 32.19 10.83 33.39
CA LYS A 695 33.43 10.76 34.18
C LYS A 695 34.59 10.27 33.32
N LYS A 696 35.80 10.74 33.61
CA LYS A 696 37.03 10.38 32.88
C LYS A 696 37.72 9.21 33.59
N ILE A 697 38.26 8.28 32.81
CA ILE A 697 39.17 7.22 33.29
C ILE A 697 40.44 7.19 32.44
N ALA A 698 41.54 6.73 33.03
CA ALA A 698 42.79 6.47 32.33
C ALA A 698 43.09 4.97 32.40
N VAL A 699 42.97 4.28 31.27
CA VAL A 699 43.30 2.87 31.14
C VAL A 699 44.80 2.76 30.86
N LYS A 700 45.52 2.07 31.74
CA LYS A 700 46.96 1.84 31.61
C LYS A 700 47.26 0.55 30.84
#